data_AF-A0ABD2CG16-F1
#
_entry.id   AF-A0ABD2CG16-F1
#
_cell.length_a   1.000
_cell.length_b   1.000
_cell.length_c   1.000
_cell.angle_alpha   90.00
_cell.angle_beta   90.00
_cell.angle_gamma   90.00
#
_symmetry.space_group_name_H-M   'P 1'
#
loop_
_entity.id
_entity.type
_entity.pdbx_description
1 polymer ?
#
loop_
_entity_poly.entity_id
_entity_poly.type
_entity_poly.pdbx_seq_one_letter_code
_entity_poly.pdbx_strand_id
1 'polypeptide(L)'
;MDKIENLQKYFQEFGCVVEDNGVLDKCIELCNLYNVDEEKLVEMWLGYSTSVFNEVDITLDRLIKLEHDLLKKENKSNNVNRNGEFLNTRSIVTDPLKQIISESDNILEMYGCDGIKTPTTIVGKRLRSPEELSENQDGKIRAADAHFSPVSYVTKPDTPFRYPVNVDTGKVLSFFGKEISSWNREFDYDVEITQLGEGVPANIMYMFELLHSQGSMLSSVCCDVGERLCNIWAKLENIDIRYTKDVMFQSQTNFRTWGRILCDAHTKSDITSYMLEGCKWSYHDNKTSVVSLNLSGVKQYSLYPGQIVAVEGTNPTRNVLNAKRFFTKGYANKPEPPRLTKSFNIMIAVGPFTPSDNLCYQPLFDIMERVAKEQPHVLILIGPFVEYSHPEVKSTSIKETFQEHFERLIAKVMQYVLGKLVKVIMVPSYRDVHHSPVFPTPEFFINKDKIPLSGENLYMMPDPCMLDIEGLIIGITSVDSIKHIAKEEISNLPTTDRLIRIADHILSQRCFYPSYPPTVNLDTKLWKKYAFFDLQPHILILPSDMRYFCGVINDCLVINPERSIKYTYARLCIRPNEQWNPHNRVALTISRVVKFTMTSGTRDGATCTTNRSHWGFLLLLSRGIGHYSNISPANKHLQSTMKKQKSLQKSGVHYKKKKKRKKETNRNNRREKNRRERLLRLMFRGASKMGHPRGNSEGKVSESYAGGLFWADDGCAQKRRQSSSRPPPPPAGPWPPPPPPPLLPPPPPPPLPPPPATPTNDHRDIPTVYVCRYARNSNARMETWDSAEKLDLALRRDKEIKNEK
;
A
#
# COMPACT_ATOMS: atom_id res chain seq x y z
N MET A 1 52.16 16.12 16.61
CA MET A 1 52.22 15.56 15.26
C MET A 1 51.89 16.69 14.33
N ASP A 2 52.78 17.01 13.42
CA ASP A 2 52.57 18.07 12.45
C ASP A 2 51.63 17.59 11.33
N LYS A 3 50.93 18.53 10.69
CA LYS A 3 50.02 18.21 9.58
C LYS A 3 50.72 17.47 8.44
N ILE A 4 52.03 17.73 8.25
CA ILE A 4 52.91 17.05 7.30
C ILE A 4 53.00 15.55 7.62
N GLU A 5 53.28 15.18 8.87
CA GLU A 5 53.39 13.78 9.31
C GLU A 5 52.08 13.02 9.08
N ASN A 6 50.94 13.65 9.39
CA ASN A 6 49.61 13.07 9.17
C ASN A 6 49.33 12.85 7.68
N LEU A 7 49.58 13.85 6.82
CA LEU A 7 49.39 13.73 5.36
C LEU A 7 50.28 12.63 4.77
N GLN A 8 51.57 12.60 5.14
CA GLN A 8 52.49 11.55 4.67
C GLN A 8 52.03 10.15 5.10
N LYS A 9 51.59 9.98 6.36
CA LYS A 9 51.03 8.72 6.86
C LYS A 9 49.79 8.29 6.08
N TYR A 10 48.84 9.20 5.85
CA TYR A 10 47.61 8.86 5.13
C TYR A 10 47.86 8.55 3.65
N PHE A 11 48.72 9.28 2.94
CA PHE A 11 49.11 8.91 1.58
C PHE A 11 49.82 7.54 1.54
N GLN A 12 50.69 7.25 2.52
CA GLN A 12 51.41 5.97 2.63
C GLN A 12 50.46 4.79 2.89
N GLU A 13 49.38 4.97 3.66
CA GLU A 13 48.35 3.94 3.90
C GLU A 13 47.61 3.53 2.61
N PHE A 14 47.58 4.40 1.59
CA PHE A 14 47.05 4.10 0.26
C PHE A 14 48.15 3.85 -0.80
N GLY A 15 49.39 3.59 -0.36
CA GLY A 15 50.52 3.21 -1.23
C GLY A 15 51.23 4.36 -1.94
N CYS A 16 50.91 5.62 -1.65
CA CYS A 16 51.57 6.80 -2.21
C CYS A 16 52.64 7.32 -1.25
N VAL A 17 53.91 7.27 -1.66
CA VAL A 17 55.01 7.89 -0.88
C VAL A 17 55.21 9.32 -1.36
N VAL A 18 55.06 10.30 -0.47
CA VAL A 18 55.16 11.73 -0.79
C VAL A 18 56.37 12.33 -0.08
N GLU A 19 57.49 12.41 -0.82
CA GLU A 19 58.76 12.94 -0.32
C GLU A 19 58.99 14.41 -0.71
N ASP A 20 58.20 14.97 -1.63
CA ASP A 20 58.29 16.37 -2.04
C ASP A 20 57.54 17.29 -1.06
N ASN A 21 58.31 18.06 -0.30
CA ASN A 21 57.79 19.08 0.62
C ASN A 21 56.89 20.11 -0.09
N GLY A 22 57.16 20.47 -1.36
CA GLY A 22 56.34 21.41 -2.11
C GLY A 22 54.92 20.89 -2.42
N VAL A 23 54.76 19.57 -2.55
CA VAL A 23 53.45 18.91 -2.67
C VAL A 23 52.74 18.90 -1.33
N LEU A 24 53.45 18.62 -0.23
CA LEU A 24 52.90 18.59 1.13
C LEU A 24 52.47 19.98 1.62
N ASP A 25 53.27 21.01 1.36
CA ASP A 25 52.93 22.41 1.62
C ASP A 25 51.66 22.83 0.85
N LYS A 26 51.53 22.43 -0.43
CA LYS A 26 50.32 22.71 -1.21
C LYS A 26 49.11 21.94 -0.69
N CYS A 27 49.26 20.70 -0.21
CA CYS A 27 48.18 19.99 0.50
C CYS A 27 47.74 20.75 1.75
N ILE A 28 48.66 21.27 2.57
CA ILE A 28 48.33 22.07 3.76
C ILE A 28 47.66 23.39 3.38
N GLU A 29 48.10 24.06 2.31
CA GLU A 29 47.44 25.23 1.75
C GLU A 29 45.98 24.92 1.39
N LEU A 30 45.72 23.79 0.72
CA LEU A 30 44.37 23.36 0.34
C LEU A 30 43.49 22.99 1.56
N CYS A 31 44.01 22.23 2.53
CA CYS A 31 43.32 21.94 3.79
C CYS A 31 42.85 23.24 4.47
N ASN A 32 43.74 24.22 4.58
CA ASN A 32 43.46 25.48 5.25
C ASN A 32 42.54 26.41 4.44
N LEU A 33 42.68 26.46 3.11
CA LEU A 33 41.92 27.36 2.23
C LEU A 33 40.46 26.90 2.00
N TYR A 34 40.21 25.59 2.06
CA TYR A 34 38.88 25.00 1.87
C TYR A 34 38.26 24.47 3.18
N ASN A 35 38.97 24.57 4.31
CA ASN A 35 38.58 24.05 5.63
C ASN A 35 38.25 22.54 5.56
N VAL A 36 39.21 21.77 5.04
CA VAL A 36 39.19 20.31 4.92
C VAL A 36 40.32 19.76 5.80
N ASP A 37 40.09 18.64 6.50
CA ASP A 37 41.13 17.97 7.28
C ASP A 37 42.05 17.09 6.41
N GLU A 38 43.16 16.64 7.00
CA GLU A 38 44.21 15.92 6.26
C GLU A 38 43.73 14.58 5.70
N GLU A 39 42.86 13.87 6.42
CA GLU A 39 42.27 12.59 6.01
C GLU A 39 41.31 12.80 4.82
N LYS A 40 40.42 13.79 4.95
CA LYS A 40 39.43 14.11 3.92
C LYS A 40 40.06 14.65 2.63
N LEU A 41 41.17 15.40 2.71
CA LEU A 41 41.90 15.82 1.51
C LEU A 41 42.51 14.61 0.77
N VAL A 42 43.04 13.62 1.50
CA VAL A 42 43.56 12.38 0.88
C VAL A 42 42.44 11.59 0.22
N GLU A 43 41.28 11.40 0.87
CA GLU A 43 40.11 10.77 0.21
C GLU A 43 39.69 11.49 -1.08
N MET A 44 39.64 12.83 -1.06
CA MET A 44 39.30 13.63 -2.24
C MET A 44 40.34 13.52 -3.35
N TRP A 45 41.63 13.47 -3.00
CA TRP A 45 42.69 13.18 -3.96
C TRP A 45 42.52 11.80 -4.61
N LEU A 46 42.33 10.74 -3.81
CA LEU A 46 42.20 9.37 -4.30
C LEU A 46 40.99 9.18 -5.23
N GLY A 47 39.85 9.77 -4.88
CA GLY A 47 38.66 9.74 -5.73
C GLY A 47 38.86 10.49 -7.05
N TYR A 48 39.57 11.62 -7.03
CA TYR A 48 39.86 12.42 -8.22
C TYR A 48 40.93 11.77 -9.12
N SER A 49 42.01 11.27 -8.55
CA SER A 49 43.13 10.68 -9.29
C SER A 49 42.71 9.37 -9.98
N THR A 50 41.96 8.51 -9.29
CA THR A 50 41.37 7.30 -9.86
C THR A 50 40.42 7.61 -11.02
N SER A 51 39.61 8.67 -10.93
CA SER A 51 38.58 8.99 -11.95
C SER A 51 39.08 9.84 -13.13
N VAL A 52 40.19 10.58 -12.98
CA VAL A 52 40.69 11.51 -14.00
C VAL A 52 42.05 11.11 -14.59
N PHE A 53 42.91 10.46 -13.81
CA PHE A 53 44.25 10.04 -14.25
C PHE A 53 44.43 8.51 -14.31
N ASN A 54 43.57 7.73 -13.62
CA ASN A 54 43.67 6.27 -13.50
C ASN A 54 45.03 5.79 -12.94
N GLU A 55 45.69 6.69 -12.20
CA GLU A 55 46.97 6.59 -11.51
C GLU A 55 46.84 7.37 -10.21
N VAL A 56 47.55 6.97 -9.15
CA VAL A 56 47.40 7.58 -7.82
C VAL A 56 48.44 8.69 -7.54
N ASP A 57 49.51 8.74 -8.33
CA ASP A 57 50.69 9.61 -8.15
C ASP A 57 50.33 11.09 -8.05
N ILE A 58 50.70 11.70 -6.92
CA ILE A 58 50.42 13.08 -6.56
C ILE A 58 51.58 14.00 -6.95
N THR A 59 51.26 15.07 -7.68
CA THR A 59 52.23 16.11 -8.07
C THR A 59 51.56 17.49 -7.98
N LEU A 60 52.38 18.54 -7.88
CA LEU A 60 51.91 19.93 -7.72
C LEU A 60 50.93 20.35 -8.83
N ASP A 61 51.23 20.03 -10.09
CA ASP A 61 50.36 20.31 -11.24
C ASP A 61 49.02 19.55 -11.18
N ARG A 62 49.03 18.31 -10.68
CA ARG A 62 47.80 17.52 -10.52
C ARG A 62 46.94 18.04 -9.36
N LEU A 63 47.55 18.52 -8.27
CA LEU A 63 46.87 19.21 -7.17
C LEU A 63 46.22 20.53 -7.60
N ILE A 64 46.92 21.33 -8.42
CA ILE A 64 46.35 22.59 -8.97
C ILE A 64 45.11 22.32 -9.83
N LYS A 65 45.08 21.19 -10.57
CA LYS A 65 43.89 20.74 -11.31
C LYS A 65 42.76 20.32 -10.38
N LEU A 66 43.03 19.52 -9.33
CA LEU A 66 42.03 19.17 -8.32
C LEU A 66 41.39 20.42 -7.69
N GLU A 67 42.22 21.42 -7.35
CA GLU A 67 41.74 22.69 -6.79
C GLU A 67 40.78 23.41 -7.75
N HIS A 68 41.13 23.48 -9.05
CA HIS A 68 40.30 24.12 -10.06
C HIS A 68 38.98 23.38 -10.30
N ASP A 69 39.04 22.05 -10.46
CA ASP A 69 37.92 21.28 -10.99
C ASP A 69 36.94 20.77 -9.93
N LEU A 70 37.36 20.66 -8.66
CA LEU A 70 36.49 20.32 -7.52
C LEU A 70 36.37 21.50 -6.55
N LEU A 71 37.44 21.84 -5.82
CA LEU A 71 37.38 22.69 -4.62
C LEU A 71 36.86 24.11 -4.92
N LYS A 72 37.28 24.72 -6.05
CA LYS A 72 36.81 26.05 -6.49
C LYS A 72 35.34 26.09 -6.94
N LYS A 73 34.70 24.95 -7.21
CA LYS A 73 33.25 24.86 -7.47
C LYS A 73 32.47 24.74 -6.16
N GLU A 74 32.90 23.89 -5.24
CA GLU A 74 32.23 23.71 -3.95
C GLU A 74 32.27 24.98 -3.08
N ASN A 75 33.42 25.67 -3.02
CA ASN A 75 33.54 26.88 -2.20
C ASN A 75 32.63 28.03 -2.72
N LYS A 76 32.37 28.09 -4.03
CA LYS A 76 31.35 28.99 -4.62
C LYS A 76 29.92 28.57 -4.25
N SER A 77 29.62 27.28 -4.12
CA SER A 77 28.32 26.80 -3.65
C SER A 77 28.12 27.08 -2.14
N ASN A 78 29.17 27.04 -1.34
CA ASN A 78 29.07 27.18 0.12
C ASN A 78 28.94 28.64 0.57
N ASN A 79 29.58 29.60 -0.10
CA ASN A 79 29.41 31.02 0.24
C ASN A 79 27.99 31.57 -0.02
N VAL A 80 27.18 30.92 -0.88
CA VAL A 80 25.76 31.27 -1.06
C VAL A 80 24.90 30.83 0.14
N ASN A 81 25.33 29.83 0.90
CA ASN A 81 24.58 29.26 2.03
C ASN A 81 24.94 29.87 3.40
N ARG A 82 25.93 30.78 3.47
CA ARG A 82 26.36 31.42 4.74
C ARG A 82 25.42 32.56 5.17
N ASN A 83 24.18 32.21 5.55
CA ASN A 83 23.29 33.05 6.36
C ASN A 83 22.13 32.23 6.97
N GLY A 84 22.40 31.38 7.98
CA GLY A 84 21.33 30.76 8.79
C GLY A 84 21.54 29.33 9.30
N GLU A 85 22.60 29.08 10.08
CA GLU A 85 22.60 27.96 11.07
C GLU A 85 22.04 28.50 12.41
N PHE A 86 21.56 27.72 13.39
CA PHE A 86 21.99 26.43 13.96
C PHE A 86 20.76 25.67 14.51
N LEU A 87 20.77 24.40 14.98
CA LEU A 87 21.74 23.30 15.01
C LEU A 87 20.94 21.99 15.20
N ASN A 88 21.36 20.87 14.61
CA ASN A 88 21.56 19.66 15.41
C ASN A 88 22.39 18.58 14.69
N THR A 89 23.38 18.09 15.43
CA THR A 89 24.35 17.06 15.08
C THR A 89 23.72 15.78 14.56
N ARG A 90 24.26 15.23 13.47
CA ARG A 90 24.08 13.82 13.09
C ARG A 90 25.44 13.17 12.85
N SER A 91 25.62 11.99 13.41
CA SER A 91 26.76 11.10 13.11
C SER A 91 26.61 10.49 11.70
N ILE A 92 27.75 10.07 11.14
CA ILE A 92 27.90 9.73 9.73
C ILE A 92 27.54 8.25 9.48
N VAL A 93 26.70 8.02 8.47
CA VAL A 93 26.86 6.92 7.50
C VAL A 93 26.67 7.55 6.11
N THR A 94 27.53 7.22 5.16
CA THR A 94 27.66 7.89 3.85
C THR A 94 26.73 7.29 2.79
N ASP A 95 26.15 8.14 1.94
CA ASP A 95 25.26 7.76 0.84
C ASP A 95 25.47 8.70 -0.38
N PRO A 96 26.07 8.24 -1.49
CA PRO A 96 26.58 9.09 -2.57
C PRO A 96 25.52 9.41 -3.65
N LEU A 97 24.49 10.19 -3.32
CA LEU A 97 23.37 10.53 -4.23
C LEU A 97 23.15 12.03 -4.51
N LYS A 98 24.22 12.82 -4.61
CA LYS A 98 24.14 14.29 -4.83
C LYS A 98 24.39 14.80 -6.26
N GLN A 99 24.75 13.95 -7.22
CA GLN A 99 25.22 14.39 -8.55
C GLN A 99 24.30 14.01 -9.74
N ILE A 100 23.03 13.65 -9.48
CA ILE A 100 22.06 13.25 -10.53
C ILE A 100 20.74 14.06 -10.43
N ILE A 101 20.86 15.39 -10.36
CA ILE A 101 19.70 16.32 -10.27
C ILE A 101 19.71 17.38 -11.40
N SER A 102 20.80 17.52 -12.15
CA SER A 102 20.95 18.51 -13.23
C SER A 102 20.44 18.09 -14.61
N GLU A 103 19.96 16.86 -14.79
CA GLU A 103 19.50 16.34 -16.09
C GLU A 103 18.06 15.81 -15.99
N SER A 104 17.08 16.63 -16.40
CA SER A 104 15.66 16.23 -16.42
C SER A 104 14.84 16.74 -17.61
N ASP A 105 15.43 17.51 -18.54
CA ASP A 105 14.71 18.14 -19.65
C ASP A 105 14.62 17.28 -20.94
N ASN A 106 15.45 16.23 -21.10
CA ASN A 106 15.50 15.40 -22.33
C ASN A 106 14.62 14.13 -22.31
N ILE A 107 13.46 14.14 -21.62
CA ILE A 107 12.54 12.99 -21.57
C ILE A 107 11.52 13.01 -22.74
N LEU A 108 11.97 13.35 -23.95
CA LEU A 108 11.11 13.43 -25.15
C LEU A 108 11.65 12.66 -26.37
N GLU A 109 12.95 12.44 -26.49
CA GLU A 109 13.55 11.65 -27.58
C GLU A 109 13.17 10.16 -27.52
N MET A 110 12.81 9.66 -26.34
CA MET A 110 12.48 8.24 -26.07
C MET A 110 11.14 7.75 -26.71
N TYR A 111 10.52 8.54 -27.58
CA TYR A 111 9.22 8.22 -28.22
C TYR A 111 9.25 7.99 -29.74
N GLY A 112 10.43 7.98 -30.37
CA GLY A 112 10.63 7.33 -31.68
C GLY A 112 9.89 7.94 -32.88
N CYS A 113 9.64 9.26 -32.87
CA CYS A 113 9.06 9.99 -33.99
C CYS A 113 10.16 10.73 -34.76
N ASP A 114 10.76 10.09 -35.76
CA ASP A 114 11.83 10.67 -36.58
C ASP A 114 11.36 10.94 -38.02
N GLY A 115 11.69 12.11 -38.57
CA GLY A 115 11.21 12.51 -39.90
C GLY A 115 11.39 13.98 -40.31
N ILE A 116 12.14 14.17 -41.41
CA ILE A 116 12.38 15.43 -42.17
C ILE A 116 13.56 16.28 -41.65
N LYS A 117 14.40 16.77 -42.58
CA LYS A 117 15.74 17.34 -42.33
C LYS A 117 15.86 18.81 -42.73
N THR A 118 16.68 19.56 -41.96
CA THR A 118 17.48 20.77 -42.35
C THR A 118 16.75 22.06 -42.76
N PRO A 119 17.40 23.26 -42.75
CA PRO A 119 18.76 23.61 -42.26
C PRO A 119 18.85 24.81 -41.27
N THR A 120 20.09 25.01 -40.81
CA THR A 120 20.73 26.01 -39.90
C THR A 120 20.41 27.50 -40.07
N THR A 121 20.52 28.29 -38.98
CA THR A 121 21.12 29.65 -39.02
C THR A 121 21.71 30.06 -37.65
N ILE A 122 22.61 31.05 -37.61
CA ILE A 122 23.45 31.43 -36.44
C ILE A 122 23.26 32.91 -36.07
N VAL A 123 23.05 33.24 -34.79
CA VAL A 123 23.44 34.54 -34.19
C VAL A 123 23.87 34.34 -32.73
N GLY A 124 25.08 34.78 -32.37
CA GLY A 124 25.57 34.83 -30.98
C GLY A 124 25.59 36.26 -30.40
N LYS A 125 25.73 36.39 -29.07
CA LYS A 125 25.96 37.68 -28.39
C LYS A 125 27.12 37.60 -27.39
N ARG A 126 27.72 38.75 -27.09
CA ARG A 126 29.06 38.90 -26.48
C ARG A 126 29.02 39.11 -24.96
N LEU A 127 30.14 38.79 -24.33
CA LEU A 127 30.51 39.15 -22.95
C LEU A 127 30.64 40.67 -22.75
N ARG A 128 30.41 41.12 -21.50
CA ARG A 128 31.14 42.20 -20.80
C ARG A 128 30.97 42.04 -19.29
N SER A 129 31.94 42.53 -18.52
CA SER A 129 32.01 42.45 -17.05
C SER A 129 32.12 43.89 -16.46
N PRO A 130 32.40 44.12 -15.15
CA PRO A 130 31.47 44.91 -14.33
C PRO A 130 32.06 46.21 -13.77
N GLU A 131 31.24 46.97 -13.04
CA GLU A 131 31.64 48.09 -12.17
C GLU A 131 30.90 48.01 -10.83
N GLU A 132 31.45 48.66 -9.80
CA GLU A 132 31.11 48.49 -8.38
C GLU A 132 30.07 49.51 -7.88
N LEU A 133 29.51 49.28 -6.69
CA LEU A 133 28.71 50.26 -5.94
C LEU A 133 29.10 50.31 -4.47
N SER A 134 29.18 51.53 -3.93
CA SER A 134 29.59 51.84 -2.56
C SER A 134 28.41 52.02 -1.58
N GLU A 135 28.73 51.97 -0.29
CA GLU A 135 27.79 52.06 0.83
C GLU A 135 27.22 53.48 1.03
N ASN A 136 26.03 53.61 1.66
CA ASN A 136 25.87 54.30 2.96
C ASN A 136 24.42 54.33 3.56
N GLN A 137 24.37 54.01 4.86
CA GLN A 137 23.63 54.66 5.97
C GLN A 137 22.09 54.91 6.01
N ASP A 138 21.53 54.35 7.10
CA ASP A 138 20.57 54.90 8.08
C ASP A 138 19.10 55.27 7.78
N GLY A 139 18.23 55.05 8.79
CA GLY A 139 16.79 55.33 8.72
C GLY A 139 15.92 54.82 9.88
N LYS A 140 16.24 55.13 11.15
CA LYS A 140 15.39 54.76 12.31
C LYS A 140 14.10 55.60 12.39
N ILE A 141 12.93 54.96 12.33
CA ILE A 141 11.65 55.52 12.82
C ILE A 141 10.98 54.53 13.78
N ARG A 142 10.23 55.05 14.76
CA ARG A 142 9.72 54.33 15.95
C ARG A 142 8.35 53.68 15.71
N ALA A 143 8.04 52.69 16.54
CA ALA A 143 6.69 52.13 16.64
C ALA A 143 5.72 53.09 17.38
N ALA A 144 4.44 52.97 17.04
CA ALA A 144 3.28 53.48 17.78
C ALA A 144 2.12 52.50 17.58
N ASP A 145 1.21 52.39 18.57
CA ASP A 145 0.25 51.29 18.66
C ASP A 145 -0.85 51.31 17.58
N ALA A 146 -1.14 50.11 17.04
CA ALA A 146 -2.33 49.84 16.23
C ALA A 146 -2.93 48.47 16.63
N HIS A 147 -4.25 48.42 16.81
CA HIS A 147 -4.92 47.31 17.48
C HIS A 147 -4.90 45.98 16.71
N PHE A 148 -4.90 44.86 17.47
CA PHE A 148 -5.01 43.51 16.95
C PHE A 148 -6.23 43.30 16.03
N SER A 149 -6.00 42.69 14.88
CA SER A 149 -7.03 42.00 14.08
C SER A 149 -6.36 40.89 13.25
N PRO A 150 -6.82 39.63 13.31
CA PRO A 150 -6.15 38.52 12.64
C PRO A 150 -6.36 38.58 11.12
N VAL A 151 -5.31 39.02 10.40
CA VAL A 151 -5.30 39.08 8.93
C VAL A 151 -5.46 37.67 8.35
N SER A 152 -6.62 37.45 7.74
CA SER A 152 -6.98 36.19 7.09
C SER A 152 -6.35 36.09 5.70
N TYR A 153 -5.61 35.00 5.44
CA TYR A 153 -5.17 34.52 4.12
C TYR A 153 -5.05 35.57 2.99
N VAL A 154 -4.13 36.52 3.14
CA VAL A 154 -3.72 37.41 2.03
C VAL A 154 -2.80 36.63 1.09
N THR A 155 -3.15 36.59 -0.19
CA THR A 155 -2.32 36.05 -1.27
C THR A 155 -1.04 36.88 -1.43
N LYS A 156 0.12 36.23 -1.62
CA LYS A 156 1.35 36.91 -2.04
C LYS A 156 1.10 37.59 -3.40
N PRO A 157 1.27 38.92 -3.56
CA PRO A 157 0.88 39.59 -4.80
C PRO A 157 1.75 39.23 -6.01
N ASP A 158 3.07 39.08 -5.81
CA ASP A 158 4.07 39.17 -6.89
C ASP A 158 4.53 37.83 -7.47
N THR A 159 3.64 36.83 -7.49
CA THR A 159 3.83 35.60 -8.27
C THR A 159 2.61 35.37 -9.14
N PRO A 160 2.67 35.62 -10.47
CA PRO A 160 1.57 35.30 -11.36
C PRO A 160 1.38 33.77 -11.37
N PHE A 161 0.17 33.30 -11.05
CA PHE A 161 -0.20 31.88 -11.12
C PHE A 161 0.27 31.29 -12.46
N ARG A 162 1.22 30.35 -12.43
CA ARG A 162 1.67 29.65 -13.64
C ARG A 162 0.68 28.55 -14.02
N TYR A 163 -0.55 28.98 -14.33
CA TYR A 163 -1.49 28.17 -15.07
C TYR A 163 -0.81 27.68 -16.35
N PRO A 164 -0.82 26.38 -16.66
CA PRO A 164 -0.56 25.93 -18.02
C PRO A 164 -1.64 26.53 -18.92
N VAL A 165 -1.28 27.57 -19.69
CA VAL A 165 -2.21 28.39 -20.49
C VAL A 165 -2.94 27.55 -21.55
N ASN A 166 -2.31 26.44 -21.99
CA ASN A 166 -2.80 25.55 -23.04
C ASN A 166 -3.33 24.21 -22.48
N VAL A 167 -4.22 24.26 -21.48
CA VAL A 167 -5.02 23.08 -21.10
C VAL A 167 -6.32 23.07 -21.91
N ASP A 168 -6.43 22.16 -22.87
CA ASP A 168 -7.67 21.86 -23.60
C ASP A 168 -8.81 21.49 -22.61
N THR A 169 -9.59 22.47 -22.18
CA THR A 169 -10.63 22.30 -21.16
C THR A 169 -11.81 21.49 -21.71
N GLY A 170 -12.33 20.55 -20.90
CA GLY A 170 -13.45 19.69 -21.32
C GLY A 170 -13.11 18.61 -22.36
N LYS A 171 -11.89 18.59 -22.92
CA LYS A 171 -11.48 17.63 -23.96
C LYS A 171 -11.52 16.19 -23.44
N VAL A 172 -12.16 15.32 -24.22
CA VAL A 172 -12.06 13.86 -24.05
C VAL A 172 -10.65 13.43 -24.48
N LEU A 173 -9.92 12.80 -23.56
CA LEU A 173 -8.55 12.32 -23.76
C LEU A 173 -8.51 10.84 -24.20
N SER A 174 -9.45 10.05 -23.68
CA SER A 174 -9.68 8.67 -24.08
C SER A 174 -11.16 8.33 -23.96
N PHE A 175 -11.63 7.43 -24.82
CA PHE A 175 -12.99 6.90 -24.83
C PHE A 175 -12.96 5.36 -24.99
N PHE A 176 -13.87 4.66 -24.31
CA PHE A 176 -13.99 3.21 -24.39
C PHE A 176 -15.46 2.76 -24.25
N GLY A 177 -15.80 1.69 -24.97
CA GLY A 177 -17.13 1.07 -24.95
C GLY A 177 -18.12 1.73 -25.91
N LYS A 178 -19.43 1.52 -25.69
CA LYS A 178 -20.49 2.16 -26.48
C LYS A 178 -20.78 3.58 -26.00
N GLU A 179 -21.01 4.53 -26.90
CA GLU A 179 -21.31 5.93 -26.55
C GLU A 179 -22.60 6.12 -25.72
N ILE A 180 -22.71 7.29 -25.07
CA ILE A 180 -23.91 7.75 -24.35
C ILE A 180 -24.21 9.22 -24.70
N SER A 181 -25.49 9.56 -24.77
CA SER A 181 -25.98 10.91 -25.09
C SER A 181 -25.81 11.92 -23.95
N SER A 182 -25.71 11.45 -22.70
CA SER A 182 -25.58 12.28 -21.50
C SER A 182 -24.77 11.57 -20.43
N TRP A 183 -24.03 12.35 -19.63
CA TRP A 183 -23.32 11.89 -18.43
C TRP A 183 -24.07 12.23 -17.13
N ASN A 184 -25.15 13.00 -17.22
CA ASN A 184 -26.02 13.29 -16.08
C ASN A 184 -26.69 12.02 -15.56
N ARG A 185 -27.03 11.98 -14.28
CA ARG A 185 -27.92 10.97 -13.71
C ARG A 185 -29.30 11.01 -14.36
N GLU A 186 -29.76 9.87 -14.85
CA GLU A 186 -31.11 9.67 -15.41
C GLU A 186 -32.14 9.26 -14.35
N PHE A 187 -31.72 8.50 -13.33
CA PHE A 187 -32.58 7.94 -12.29
C PHE A 187 -31.95 8.07 -10.92
N ASP A 188 -32.75 8.30 -9.89
CA ASP A 188 -32.31 8.00 -8.53
C ASP A 188 -32.29 6.47 -8.31
N TYR A 189 -31.15 6.02 -7.76
CA TYR A 189 -30.83 4.64 -7.47
C TYR A 189 -29.89 4.65 -6.27
N ASP A 190 -30.43 4.28 -5.11
CA ASP A 190 -29.66 4.12 -3.88
C ASP A 190 -29.05 2.72 -3.89
N VAL A 191 -27.73 2.64 -4.11
CA VAL A 191 -26.98 1.37 -4.20
C VAL A 191 -26.35 1.02 -2.87
N GLU A 192 -26.35 -0.26 -2.50
CA GLU A 192 -25.51 -0.72 -1.40
C GLU A 192 -24.03 -0.67 -1.84
N ILE A 193 -23.16 -0.19 -0.94
CA ILE A 193 -21.71 -0.13 -1.15
C ILE A 193 -21.08 -0.86 0.03
N THR A 194 -20.37 -1.95 -0.25
CA THR A 194 -19.66 -2.73 0.76
C THR A 194 -18.21 -2.94 0.35
N GLN A 195 -17.36 -3.24 1.33
CA GLN A 195 -16.00 -3.72 1.08
C GLN A 195 -16.02 -5.26 1.06
N LEU A 196 -15.36 -5.86 0.07
CA LEU A 196 -15.06 -7.29 0.08
C LEU A 196 -13.78 -7.56 0.89
N GLY A 197 -13.84 -8.59 1.75
CA GLY A 197 -12.72 -8.99 2.60
C GLY A 197 -12.51 -8.08 3.81
N GLU A 198 -11.53 -8.42 4.65
CA GLU A 198 -11.19 -7.65 5.85
C GLU A 198 -10.40 -6.38 5.49
N GLY A 199 -10.77 -5.24 6.08
CA GLY A 199 -10.03 -3.99 5.93
C GLY A 199 -8.73 -3.96 6.73
N VAL A 200 -7.78 -3.13 6.29
CA VAL A 200 -6.52 -2.86 7.00
C VAL A 200 -6.83 -2.15 8.34
N PRO A 201 -6.52 -2.73 9.51
CA PRO A 201 -7.02 -2.20 10.79
C PRO A 201 -6.48 -0.82 11.16
N ALA A 202 -7.36 0.11 11.56
CA ALA A 202 -6.98 1.47 11.92
C ALA A 202 -6.06 1.61 13.17
N ASN A 203 -5.87 0.54 13.94
CA ASN A 203 -5.06 0.50 15.16
C ASN A 203 -3.73 -0.29 15.01
N ILE A 204 -3.20 -0.39 13.79
CA ILE A 204 -1.87 -0.96 13.56
C ILE A 204 -0.79 -0.14 14.27
N MET A 205 0.13 -0.83 14.94
CA MET A 205 1.33 -0.27 15.55
C MET A 205 2.55 -0.69 14.74
N TYR A 206 3.08 0.22 13.92
CA TYR A 206 4.34 0.03 13.21
C TYR A 206 5.52 0.22 14.19
N MET A 207 6.50 -0.69 14.18
CA MET A 207 7.69 -0.61 15.02
C MET A 207 8.93 -1.19 14.33
N PHE A 208 8.86 -2.45 13.89
CA PHE A 208 9.82 -3.08 12.98
C PHE A 208 9.22 -4.37 12.39
N GLU A 209 9.73 -4.81 11.23
CA GLU A 209 9.62 -6.21 10.81
C GLU A 209 10.91 -6.96 11.13
N LEU A 210 10.79 -8.25 11.47
CA LEU A 210 11.94 -9.13 11.66
C LEU A 210 12.31 -9.77 10.31
N LEU A 211 13.56 -9.67 9.87
CA LEU A 211 14.00 -10.15 8.55
C LEU A 211 13.67 -11.62 8.29
N HIS A 212 13.73 -12.49 9.30
CA HIS A 212 13.32 -13.90 9.16
C HIS A 212 11.81 -14.07 8.94
N SER A 213 10.98 -13.18 9.50
CA SER A 213 9.53 -13.17 9.29
C SER A 213 9.20 -12.64 7.90
N GLN A 214 9.85 -11.57 7.46
CA GLN A 214 9.75 -11.05 6.09
C GLN A 214 10.14 -12.13 5.06
N GLY A 215 11.30 -12.76 5.21
CA GLY A 215 11.74 -13.86 4.34
C GLY A 215 10.80 -15.07 4.36
N SER A 216 10.21 -15.40 5.52
CA SER A 216 9.20 -16.47 5.64
C SER A 216 7.91 -16.13 4.88
N MET A 217 7.39 -14.90 5.03
CA MET A 217 6.21 -14.43 4.28
C MET A 217 6.48 -14.41 2.77
N LEU A 218 7.63 -13.88 2.34
CA LEU A 218 8.05 -13.81 0.94
C LEU A 218 8.29 -15.19 0.31
N SER A 219 8.80 -16.17 1.07
CA SER A 219 8.92 -17.56 0.60
C SER A 219 7.56 -18.23 0.52
N SER A 220 6.67 -18.04 1.51
CA SER A 220 5.31 -18.60 1.47
C SER A 220 4.57 -18.12 0.24
N VAL A 221 4.52 -16.80 0.00
CA VAL A 221 3.82 -16.23 -1.17
C VAL A 221 4.41 -16.73 -2.49
N CYS A 222 5.74 -16.93 -2.57
CA CYS A 222 6.38 -17.56 -3.73
C CYS A 222 5.82 -18.97 -3.99
N CYS A 223 5.63 -19.78 -2.94
CA CYS A 223 5.04 -21.11 -3.05
C CYS A 223 3.54 -21.06 -3.38
N ASP A 224 2.77 -20.25 -2.66
CA ASP A 224 1.31 -20.12 -2.78
C ASP A 224 0.90 -19.62 -4.18
N VAL A 225 1.70 -18.74 -4.80
CA VAL A 225 1.50 -18.23 -6.17
C VAL A 225 2.07 -19.18 -7.23
N GLY A 226 3.29 -19.70 -7.03
CA GLY A 226 3.95 -20.55 -8.02
C GLY A 226 3.32 -21.92 -8.19
N GLU A 227 2.89 -22.56 -7.09
CA GLU A 227 2.13 -23.82 -7.15
C GLU A 227 0.79 -23.62 -7.85
N ARG A 228 0.11 -22.49 -7.59
CA ARG A 228 -1.11 -22.07 -8.30
C ARG A 228 -0.87 -21.91 -9.81
N LEU A 229 0.22 -21.26 -10.22
CA LEU A 229 0.59 -21.09 -11.62
C LEU A 229 0.82 -22.45 -12.30
N CYS A 230 1.59 -23.34 -11.68
CA CYS A 230 1.82 -24.70 -12.16
C CYS A 230 0.53 -25.54 -12.29
N ASN A 231 -0.35 -25.46 -11.28
CA ASN A 231 -1.63 -26.17 -11.28
C ASN A 231 -2.61 -25.65 -12.36
N ILE A 232 -2.57 -24.37 -12.71
CA ILE A 232 -3.32 -23.83 -13.85
C ILE A 232 -2.69 -24.30 -15.17
N TRP A 233 -1.35 -24.23 -15.30
CA TRP A 233 -0.64 -24.61 -16.52
C TRP A 233 -0.80 -26.11 -16.86
N ALA A 234 -0.78 -26.99 -15.84
CA ALA A 234 -1.03 -28.42 -16.00
C ALA A 234 -2.42 -28.68 -16.62
N LYS A 235 -3.46 -28.03 -16.08
CA LYS A 235 -4.86 -28.16 -16.55
C LYS A 235 -5.09 -27.61 -17.96
N LEU A 236 -4.29 -26.65 -18.40
CA LEU A 236 -4.43 -26.03 -19.73
C LEU A 236 -3.77 -26.84 -20.85
N GLU A 237 -2.68 -27.58 -20.56
CA GLU A 237 -1.91 -28.27 -21.61
C GLU A 237 -2.01 -29.80 -21.55
N ASN A 238 -2.35 -30.39 -20.40
CA ASN A 238 -2.47 -31.84 -20.21
C ASN A 238 -1.24 -32.65 -20.71
N ILE A 239 -0.04 -32.08 -20.55
CA ILE A 239 1.24 -32.72 -20.87
C ILE A 239 1.78 -33.36 -19.59
N ASP A 240 2.18 -34.63 -19.66
CA ASP A 240 3.00 -35.25 -18.62
C ASP A 240 4.42 -34.68 -18.67
N ILE A 241 4.76 -33.89 -17.65
CA ILE A 241 6.05 -33.24 -17.48
C ILE A 241 6.35 -33.14 -15.98
N ARG A 242 7.60 -33.43 -15.59
CA ARG A 242 7.97 -33.38 -14.16
C ARG A 242 7.83 -31.96 -13.61
N TYR A 243 7.07 -31.82 -12.53
CA TYR A 243 7.03 -30.62 -11.70
C TYR A 243 7.96 -30.77 -10.49
N THR A 244 8.58 -29.69 -10.03
CA THR A 244 9.44 -29.67 -8.83
C THR A 244 9.43 -28.28 -8.17
N LYS A 245 9.61 -28.25 -6.84
CA LYS A 245 9.80 -26.99 -6.06
C LYS A 245 11.27 -26.55 -6.00
N ASP A 246 12.20 -27.43 -6.42
CA ASP A 246 13.62 -27.11 -6.51
C ASP A 246 13.92 -26.45 -7.87
N VAL A 247 14.31 -25.18 -7.84
CA VAL A 247 14.75 -24.43 -9.05
C VAL A 247 16.13 -24.86 -9.53
N MET A 248 16.94 -25.46 -8.65
CA MET A 248 18.26 -26.03 -8.93
C MET A 248 18.17 -27.51 -9.37
N PHE A 249 16.97 -28.02 -9.68
CA PHE A 249 16.78 -29.43 -10.03
C PHE A 249 17.54 -29.79 -11.32
N GLN A 250 18.51 -30.70 -11.21
CA GLN A 250 19.36 -31.08 -12.34
C GLN A 250 18.61 -32.00 -13.31
N SER A 251 18.48 -31.57 -14.56
CA SER A 251 17.84 -32.36 -15.62
C SER A 251 18.28 -31.96 -17.03
N GLN A 252 18.50 -32.97 -17.87
CA GLN A 252 18.68 -32.83 -19.32
C GLN A 252 17.34 -32.81 -20.08
N THR A 253 16.26 -33.30 -19.46
CA THR A 253 14.89 -33.27 -20.01
C THR A 253 14.13 -32.05 -19.51
N ASN A 254 13.14 -31.59 -20.28
CA ASN A 254 12.29 -30.46 -19.86
C ASN A 254 11.54 -30.80 -18.57
N PHE A 255 11.59 -29.90 -17.60
CA PHE A 255 10.80 -29.95 -16.37
C PHE A 255 10.14 -28.58 -16.12
N ARG A 256 9.20 -28.54 -15.19
CA ARG A 256 8.54 -27.32 -14.72
C ARG A 256 8.87 -27.03 -13.25
N THR A 257 9.21 -25.78 -12.98
CA THR A 257 9.47 -25.26 -11.63
C THR A 257 8.94 -23.83 -11.53
N TRP A 258 9.06 -23.20 -10.37
CA TRP A 258 8.58 -21.85 -10.15
C TRP A 258 9.45 -21.09 -9.15
N GLY A 259 9.38 -19.76 -9.23
CA GLY A 259 10.08 -18.89 -8.30
C GLY A 259 9.78 -17.43 -8.54
N ARG A 260 10.36 -16.58 -7.69
CA ARG A 260 10.39 -15.12 -7.83
C ARG A 260 11.55 -14.73 -8.75
N ILE A 261 11.27 -13.87 -9.73
CA ILE A 261 12.29 -13.20 -10.53
C ILE A 261 13.09 -12.25 -9.63
N LEU A 262 14.40 -12.44 -9.61
CA LEU A 262 15.38 -11.47 -9.16
C LEU A 262 16.17 -10.98 -10.38
N CYS A 263 16.61 -9.72 -10.34
CA CYS A 263 17.55 -9.17 -11.30
C CYS A 263 18.82 -8.79 -10.54
N ASP A 264 20.00 -9.19 -11.03
CA ASP A 264 21.24 -8.57 -10.60
C ASP A 264 21.48 -7.33 -11.47
N ALA A 265 21.62 -6.17 -10.85
CA ALA A 265 21.55 -4.88 -11.51
C ALA A 265 22.35 -3.83 -10.76
N HIS A 266 23.44 -3.35 -11.36
CA HIS A 266 24.15 -2.16 -10.88
C HIS A 266 23.58 -0.87 -11.51
N THR A 267 22.98 -0.98 -12.71
CA THR A 267 22.22 0.10 -13.36
C THR A 267 21.00 -0.47 -14.10
N LYS A 268 20.21 0.41 -14.74
CA LYS A 268 19.09 0.03 -15.60
C LYS A 268 19.50 -0.42 -17.01
N SER A 269 20.64 0.02 -17.54
CA SER A 269 21.20 -0.52 -18.79
C SER A 269 21.78 -1.93 -18.59
N ASP A 270 22.27 -2.19 -17.37
CA ASP A 270 23.13 -3.33 -17.05
C ASP A 270 22.42 -4.34 -16.13
N ILE A 271 21.23 -4.82 -16.55
CA ILE A 271 20.69 -6.08 -16.01
C ILE A 271 21.49 -7.22 -16.64
N THR A 272 22.60 -7.57 -15.97
CA THR A 272 23.60 -8.53 -16.44
C THR A 272 23.09 -9.97 -16.36
N SER A 273 22.21 -10.26 -15.37
CA SER A 273 21.59 -11.56 -15.23
C SER A 273 20.21 -11.51 -14.60
N TYR A 274 19.36 -12.46 -15.00
CA TYR A 274 18.15 -12.82 -14.28
C TYR A 274 18.43 -14.04 -13.41
N MET A 275 17.79 -14.08 -12.25
CA MET A 275 17.78 -15.24 -11.37
C MET A 275 16.34 -15.60 -10.99
N LEU A 276 16.14 -16.87 -10.65
CA LEU A 276 14.88 -17.40 -10.14
C LEU A 276 15.10 -17.89 -8.70
N GLU A 277 14.50 -17.20 -7.73
CA GLU A 277 14.48 -17.62 -6.33
C GLU A 277 13.30 -18.57 -6.09
N GLY A 278 13.62 -19.83 -5.77
CA GLY A 278 12.63 -20.85 -5.44
C GLY A 278 12.09 -20.76 -4.02
N CYS A 279 11.25 -21.74 -3.67
CA CYS A 279 10.78 -21.94 -2.31
C CYS A 279 11.89 -22.43 -1.36
N LYS A 280 11.72 -22.22 -0.05
CA LYS A 280 12.34 -23.11 0.95
C LYS A 280 11.82 -24.53 0.75
N TRP A 281 12.73 -25.50 0.60
CA TRP A 281 12.37 -26.91 0.41
C TRP A 281 11.93 -27.59 1.71
N SER A 282 12.43 -27.13 2.86
CA SER A 282 12.11 -27.64 4.20
C SER A 282 12.03 -26.50 5.22
N TYR A 283 11.26 -26.70 6.29
CA TYR A 283 11.24 -25.80 7.44
C TYR A 283 12.61 -25.71 8.14
N HIS A 284 13.44 -26.75 8.01
CA HIS A 284 14.82 -26.78 8.51
C HIS A 284 15.85 -26.18 7.55
N ASP A 285 15.46 -25.78 6.34
CA ASP A 285 16.37 -25.13 5.40
C ASP A 285 16.45 -23.63 5.69
N ASN A 286 17.66 -23.14 5.91
CA ASN A 286 17.91 -21.74 6.20
C ASN A 286 17.95 -20.88 4.92
N LYS A 287 18.22 -21.46 3.74
CA LYS A 287 18.46 -20.70 2.49
C LYS A 287 17.42 -21.03 1.41
N THR A 288 16.93 -20.02 0.69
CA THR A 288 16.17 -20.22 -0.56
C THR A 288 17.15 -20.58 -1.70
N SER A 289 16.79 -21.57 -2.51
CA SER A 289 17.59 -21.91 -3.69
C SER A 289 17.41 -20.87 -4.79
N VAL A 290 18.50 -20.45 -5.43
CA VAL A 290 18.51 -19.42 -6.48
C VAL A 290 19.30 -19.94 -7.67
N VAL A 291 18.71 -19.90 -8.87
CA VAL A 291 19.33 -20.36 -10.12
C VAL A 291 19.41 -19.21 -11.13
N SER A 292 20.48 -19.10 -11.92
CA SER A 292 20.55 -18.14 -13.03
C SER A 292 19.66 -18.58 -14.19
N LEU A 293 18.95 -17.63 -14.81
CA LEU A 293 18.06 -17.88 -15.95
C LEU A 293 18.75 -17.51 -17.27
N ASN A 294 18.94 -18.50 -18.14
CA ASN A 294 19.30 -18.25 -19.54
C ASN A 294 18.01 -18.10 -20.37
N LEU A 295 17.76 -16.89 -20.88
CA LEU A 295 16.54 -16.54 -21.63
C LEU A 295 16.64 -16.75 -23.15
N SER A 296 17.79 -17.15 -23.69
CA SER A 296 18.01 -17.25 -25.15
C SER A 296 17.06 -18.21 -25.88
N GLY A 297 16.52 -19.22 -25.20
CA GLY A 297 15.50 -20.13 -25.73
C GLY A 297 14.06 -19.59 -25.69
N VAL A 298 13.81 -18.44 -25.05
CA VAL A 298 12.46 -17.93 -24.76
C VAL A 298 11.99 -16.97 -25.85
N LYS A 299 11.12 -17.45 -26.74
CA LYS A 299 10.57 -16.66 -27.86
C LYS A 299 9.96 -15.32 -27.45
N GLN A 300 9.23 -15.29 -26.32
CA GLN A 300 8.53 -14.10 -25.81
C GLN A 300 8.47 -14.12 -24.28
N TYR A 301 8.80 -13.00 -23.64
CA TYR A 301 8.70 -12.79 -22.20
C TYR A 301 8.45 -11.32 -21.85
N SER A 302 7.95 -11.07 -20.63
CA SER A 302 7.94 -9.77 -19.95
C SER A 302 8.10 -10.06 -18.46
N LEU A 303 9.22 -9.61 -17.89
CA LEU A 303 9.67 -9.95 -16.53
C LEU A 303 10.06 -8.67 -15.79
N TYR A 304 9.93 -8.69 -14.45
CA TYR A 304 10.33 -7.60 -13.56
C TYR A 304 10.65 -8.15 -12.15
N PRO A 305 11.43 -7.42 -11.32
CA PRO A 305 11.79 -7.85 -9.96
C PRO A 305 10.57 -8.13 -9.07
N GLY A 306 10.56 -9.30 -8.43
CA GLY A 306 9.48 -9.72 -7.52
C GLY A 306 8.38 -10.54 -8.18
N GLN A 307 8.25 -10.51 -9.51
CA GLN A 307 7.28 -11.32 -10.25
C GLN A 307 7.45 -12.81 -9.94
N ILE A 308 6.39 -13.50 -9.53
CA ILE A 308 6.42 -14.95 -9.35
C ILE A 308 5.93 -15.62 -10.63
N VAL A 309 6.76 -16.51 -11.18
CA VAL A 309 6.52 -17.17 -12.48
C VAL A 309 6.66 -18.68 -12.35
N ALA A 310 5.89 -19.42 -13.15
CA ALA A 310 6.22 -20.80 -13.49
C ALA A 310 7.06 -20.81 -14.77
N VAL A 311 8.03 -21.73 -14.86
CA VAL A 311 8.97 -21.84 -15.99
C VAL A 311 9.11 -23.30 -16.41
N GLU A 312 9.18 -23.51 -17.73
CA GLU A 312 9.55 -24.78 -18.37
C GLU A 312 10.96 -24.63 -18.95
N GLY A 313 11.84 -25.59 -18.69
CA GLY A 313 13.23 -25.55 -19.16
C GLY A 313 14.05 -26.77 -18.78
N THR A 314 15.36 -26.69 -19.01
CA THR A 314 16.36 -27.72 -18.66
C THR A 314 17.48 -27.11 -17.83
N ASN A 315 18.04 -27.86 -16.88
CA ASN A 315 19.17 -27.40 -16.07
C ASN A 315 20.23 -28.52 -15.97
N PRO A 316 21.06 -28.73 -17.00
CA PRO A 316 22.02 -29.85 -17.03
C PRO A 316 23.17 -29.68 -16.02
N THR A 317 23.55 -28.44 -15.72
CA THR A 317 24.74 -28.07 -14.92
C THR A 317 24.40 -27.69 -13.48
N ARG A 318 23.14 -27.83 -13.06
CA ARG A 318 22.55 -27.35 -11.79
C ARG A 318 22.51 -25.82 -11.64
N ASN A 319 23.48 -25.08 -12.17
CA ASN A 319 23.68 -23.65 -11.91
C ASN A 319 22.89 -22.72 -12.84
N VAL A 320 22.51 -23.18 -14.05
CA VAL A 320 21.84 -22.35 -15.06
C VAL A 320 20.62 -23.08 -15.61
N LEU A 321 19.44 -22.51 -15.36
CA LEU A 321 18.19 -22.96 -15.93
C LEU A 321 18.02 -22.33 -17.32
N ASN A 322 18.18 -23.14 -18.36
CA ASN A 322 17.87 -22.78 -19.73
C ASN A 322 16.35 -22.72 -19.88
N ALA A 323 15.79 -21.50 -19.80
CA ALA A 323 14.37 -21.27 -19.91
C ALA A 323 13.91 -21.44 -21.36
N LYS A 324 12.76 -22.08 -21.52
CA LYS A 324 12.13 -22.38 -22.81
C LYS A 324 10.77 -21.67 -22.93
N ARG A 325 9.99 -21.67 -21.84
CA ARG A 325 8.67 -21.00 -21.75
C ARG A 325 8.43 -20.53 -20.32
N PHE A 326 7.72 -19.40 -20.17
CA PHE A 326 7.15 -18.97 -18.89
C PHE A 326 5.62 -19.10 -18.91
N PHE A 327 5.03 -19.31 -17.74
CA PHE A 327 3.60 -19.18 -17.51
C PHE A 327 3.34 -18.23 -16.34
N THR A 328 2.69 -17.11 -16.64
CA THR A 328 2.43 -15.99 -15.72
C THR A 328 0.94 -15.70 -15.53
N LYS A 329 0.06 -16.46 -16.21
CA LYS A 329 -1.39 -16.19 -16.37
C LYS A 329 -2.22 -16.71 -15.18
N GLY A 330 -1.83 -16.32 -13.96
CA GLY A 330 -2.37 -16.80 -12.69
C GLY A 330 -3.64 -16.11 -12.19
N TYR A 331 -4.47 -15.58 -13.10
CA TYR A 331 -5.63 -14.71 -12.82
C TYR A 331 -6.55 -15.23 -11.71
N ALA A 332 -7.22 -14.30 -11.03
CA ALA A 332 -8.25 -14.58 -10.03
C ALA A 332 -9.52 -15.19 -10.66
N ASN A 333 -10.38 -15.79 -9.84
CA ASN A 333 -11.65 -16.34 -10.33
C ASN A 333 -12.53 -15.19 -10.83
N LYS A 334 -13.22 -15.37 -11.96
CA LYS A 334 -14.13 -14.34 -12.48
C LYS A 334 -15.36 -14.22 -11.55
N PRO A 335 -15.82 -13.00 -11.24
CA PRO A 335 -17.03 -12.76 -10.47
C PRO A 335 -18.28 -13.03 -11.30
N GLU A 336 -19.40 -13.25 -10.62
CA GLU A 336 -20.74 -13.30 -11.22
C GLU A 336 -21.13 -11.93 -11.81
N PRO A 337 -21.92 -11.88 -12.90
CA PRO A 337 -22.31 -10.63 -13.54
C PRO A 337 -22.98 -9.61 -12.59
N PRO A 338 -22.68 -8.29 -12.72
CA PRO A 338 -23.27 -7.28 -11.84
C PRO A 338 -24.79 -7.20 -11.97
N ARG A 339 -25.47 -7.27 -10.82
CA ARG A 339 -26.94 -7.33 -10.62
C ARG A 339 -27.63 -5.98 -10.80
N LEU A 340 -26.93 -5.01 -11.39
CA LEU A 340 -27.42 -3.66 -11.68
C LEU A 340 -28.67 -3.71 -12.57
N THR A 341 -29.78 -3.17 -12.06
CA THR A 341 -31.08 -3.10 -12.76
C THR A 341 -31.28 -1.84 -13.59
N LYS A 342 -30.40 -0.83 -13.41
CA LYS A 342 -30.43 0.47 -14.10
C LYS A 342 -29.01 0.88 -14.51
N SER A 343 -28.91 1.87 -15.39
CA SER A 343 -27.64 2.53 -15.74
C SER A 343 -27.02 3.20 -14.51
N PHE A 344 -25.75 2.89 -14.22
CA PHE A 344 -25.05 3.36 -13.02
C PHE A 344 -23.81 4.19 -13.38
N ASN A 345 -23.80 5.46 -12.96
CA ASN A 345 -22.74 6.42 -13.31
C ASN A 345 -21.71 6.56 -12.18
N ILE A 346 -20.41 6.50 -12.50
CA ILE A 346 -19.29 6.66 -11.55
C ILE A 346 -18.36 7.77 -12.04
N MET A 347 -17.90 8.64 -11.14
CA MET A 347 -16.79 9.57 -11.39
C MET A 347 -15.57 9.12 -10.58
N ILE A 348 -14.38 9.20 -11.16
CA ILE A 348 -13.10 8.85 -10.52
C ILE A 348 -12.14 10.02 -10.67
N ALA A 349 -11.56 10.49 -9.56
CA ALA A 349 -10.48 11.47 -9.57
C ALA A 349 -9.39 11.05 -8.55
N VAL A 350 -8.12 11.35 -8.86
CA VAL A 350 -6.97 10.87 -8.10
C VAL A 350 -5.97 11.96 -7.80
N GLY A 351 -5.48 12.01 -6.56
CA GLY A 351 -4.48 12.98 -6.12
C GLY A 351 -3.10 12.79 -6.78
N PRO A 352 -2.23 13.82 -6.75
CA PRO A 352 -2.40 15.10 -6.05
C PRO A 352 -3.51 16.00 -6.62
N PHE A 353 -4.16 16.74 -5.72
CA PHE A 353 -5.34 17.57 -6.00
C PHE A 353 -5.09 19.09 -6.06
N THR A 354 -3.84 19.52 -5.85
CA THR A 354 -3.39 20.91 -5.93
C THR A 354 -2.04 20.97 -6.65
N PRO A 355 -1.75 22.02 -7.44
CA PRO A 355 -0.44 22.21 -8.07
C PRO A 355 0.66 22.53 -7.04
N SER A 356 1.92 22.36 -7.41
CA SER A 356 3.07 22.56 -6.51
C SER A 356 3.36 24.01 -6.12
N ASP A 357 2.71 24.98 -6.77
CA ASP A 357 2.90 26.42 -6.52
C ASP A 357 1.87 27.03 -5.54
N ASN A 358 0.81 26.29 -5.18
CA ASN A 358 -0.20 26.76 -4.22
C ASN A 358 -1.03 25.63 -3.56
N LEU A 359 -1.59 25.92 -2.38
CA LEU A 359 -2.60 25.10 -1.70
C LEU A 359 -4.05 25.57 -1.97
N CYS A 360 -4.39 26.01 -3.19
CA CYS A 360 -5.77 26.42 -3.53
C CYS A 360 -6.69 25.26 -3.96
N TYR A 361 -6.16 24.07 -4.27
CA TYR A 361 -6.92 22.87 -4.66
C TYR A 361 -7.92 23.05 -5.82
N GLN A 362 -7.66 24.01 -6.73
CA GLN A 362 -8.57 24.29 -7.85
C GLN A 362 -8.91 23.06 -8.71
N PRO A 363 -7.98 22.14 -9.05
CA PRO A 363 -8.34 20.95 -9.84
C PRO A 363 -9.41 20.08 -9.17
N LEU A 364 -9.36 19.93 -7.83
CA LEU A 364 -10.41 19.23 -7.08
C LEU A 364 -11.73 19.99 -7.13
N PHE A 365 -11.73 21.32 -6.97
CA PHE A 365 -12.97 22.10 -6.94
C PHE A 365 -13.64 22.22 -8.32
N ASP A 366 -12.87 22.34 -9.41
CA ASP A 366 -13.40 22.24 -10.78
C ASP A 366 -14.09 20.87 -11.01
N ILE A 367 -13.48 19.78 -10.51
CA ILE A 367 -14.06 18.42 -10.56
C ILE A 367 -15.32 18.35 -9.67
N MET A 368 -15.32 18.94 -8.47
CA MET A 368 -16.50 18.94 -7.60
C MET A 368 -17.67 19.77 -8.15
N GLU A 369 -17.41 20.83 -8.92
CA GLU A 369 -18.44 21.56 -9.67
C GLU A 369 -19.02 20.70 -10.79
N ARG A 370 -18.19 19.88 -11.46
CA ARG A 370 -18.66 18.88 -12.42
C ARG A 370 -19.53 17.80 -11.75
N VAL A 371 -19.11 17.28 -10.60
CA VAL A 371 -19.89 16.33 -9.77
C VAL A 371 -21.22 16.93 -9.33
N ALA A 372 -21.23 18.19 -8.89
CA ALA A 372 -22.45 18.88 -8.46
C ALA A 372 -23.45 19.10 -9.60
N LYS A 373 -22.96 19.18 -10.86
CA LYS A 373 -23.78 19.31 -12.08
C LYS A 373 -24.27 17.96 -12.62
N GLU A 374 -23.40 16.98 -12.83
CA GLU A 374 -23.75 15.69 -13.45
C GLU A 374 -24.38 14.71 -12.44
N GLN A 375 -24.12 14.90 -11.13
CA GLN A 375 -24.66 14.13 -10.01
C GLN A 375 -24.48 12.60 -10.14
N PRO A 376 -23.24 12.09 -10.27
CA PRO A 376 -22.99 10.65 -10.46
C PRO A 376 -23.57 9.79 -9.32
N HIS A 377 -23.72 8.49 -9.62
CA HIS A 377 -24.00 7.40 -8.66
C HIS A 377 -23.06 7.48 -7.46
N VAL A 378 -21.79 7.30 -7.81
CA VAL A 378 -20.63 7.30 -6.91
C VAL A 378 -19.57 8.26 -7.44
N LEU A 379 -18.93 8.97 -6.52
CA LEU A 379 -17.66 9.64 -6.72
C LEU A 379 -16.58 8.87 -5.96
N ILE A 380 -15.54 8.42 -6.65
CA ILE A 380 -14.35 7.80 -6.05
C ILE A 380 -13.24 8.86 -6.05
N LEU A 381 -12.77 9.24 -4.86
CA LEU A 381 -11.60 10.08 -4.66
C LEU A 381 -10.47 9.24 -4.07
N ILE A 382 -9.36 9.13 -4.79
CA ILE A 382 -8.16 8.39 -4.36
C ILE A 382 -7.06 9.41 -4.03
N GLY A 383 -6.32 9.19 -2.94
CA GLY A 383 -5.24 10.08 -2.50
C GLY A 383 -4.03 10.16 -3.44
N PRO A 384 -3.04 11.00 -3.10
CA PRO A 384 -2.97 11.81 -1.89
C PRO A 384 -3.81 13.10 -1.95
N PHE A 385 -4.50 13.38 -0.85
CA PHE A 385 -5.19 14.65 -0.60
C PHE A 385 -4.23 15.69 -0.06
N VAL A 386 -3.37 15.34 0.89
CA VAL A 386 -2.33 16.24 1.42
C VAL A 386 -0.96 15.61 1.17
N GLU A 387 -0.47 15.78 -0.07
CA GLU A 387 0.77 15.21 -0.61
C GLU A 387 1.99 15.64 0.22
N TYR A 388 2.64 14.68 0.90
CA TYR A 388 3.86 14.89 1.70
C TYR A 388 5.02 15.48 0.88
N SER A 389 5.02 15.28 -0.44
CA SER A 389 6.06 15.82 -1.32
C SER A 389 5.88 17.31 -1.65
N HIS A 390 4.74 17.93 -1.31
CA HIS A 390 4.37 19.31 -1.71
C HIS A 390 5.25 20.38 -1.02
N PRO A 391 5.69 21.44 -1.73
CA PRO A 391 6.57 22.46 -1.15
C PRO A 391 6.05 23.12 0.13
N GLU A 392 4.79 23.54 0.17
CA GLU A 392 4.18 24.20 1.35
C GLU A 392 3.99 23.25 2.54
N VAL A 393 3.84 21.94 2.26
CA VAL A 393 3.78 20.90 3.28
C VAL A 393 5.17 20.68 3.89
N LYS A 394 6.21 20.57 3.05
CA LYS A 394 7.61 20.44 3.50
C LYS A 394 8.12 21.67 4.25
N SER A 395 7.76 22.86 3.81
CA SER A 395 8.15 24.13 4.44
C SER A 395 7.23 24.54 5.60
N THR A 396 6.34 23.65 6.04
CA THR A 396 5.40 23.84 7.17
C THR A 396 4.67 25.19 7.19
N SER A 397 4.33 25.74 6.01
CA SER A 397 3.65 27.05 5.90
C SER A 397 2.15 26.98 6.29
N ILE A 398 1.61 25.77 6.42
CA ILE A 398 0.25 25.49 6.83
C ILE A 398 0.09 25.81 8.33
N LYS A 399 -0.80 26.77 8.66
CA LYS A 399 -1.03 27.28 10.03
C LYS A 399 -2.02 26.45 10.88
N GLU A 400 -2.43 25.29 10.40
CA GLU A 400 -3.35 24.33 11.03
C GLU A 400 -2.67 22.94 10.98
N THR A 401 -3.10 21.95 11.78
CA THR A 401 -2.50 20.62 11.64
C THR A 401 -2.85 20.00 10.28
N PHE A 402 -2.01 19.11 9.75
CA PHE A 402 -2.30 18.45 8.47
C PHE A 402 -3.62 17.65 8.49
N GLN A 403 -4.01 17.11 9.66
CA GLN A 403 -5.32 16.50 9.87
C GLN A 403 -6.46 17.53 9.74
N GLU A 404 -6.34 18.70 10.38
CA GLU A 404 -7.36 19.76 10.27
C GLU A 404 -7.47 20.31 8.84
N HIS A 405 -6.33 20.43 8.15
CA HIS A 405 -6.28 20.80 6.73
C HIS A 405 -7.07 19.80 5.88
N PHE A 406 -6.84 18.50 6.08
CA PHE A 406 -7.57 17.42 5.43
C PHE A 406 -9.08 17.44 5.78
N GLU A 407 -9.43 17.48 7.06
CA GLU A 407 -10.83 17.54 7.51
C GLU A 407 -11.58 18.76 6.93
N ARG A 408 -10.90 19.90 6.77
CA ARG A 408 -11.42 21.12 6.14
C ARG A 408 -11.61 20.97 4.62
N LEU A 409 -10.72 20.26 3.93
CA LEU A 409 -10.90 19.90 2.52
C LEU A 409 -12.12 18.97 2.34
N ILE A 410 -12.27 17.95 3.19
CA ILE A 410 -13.38 17.00 3.08
C ILE A 410 -14.71 17.66 3.46
N ALA A 411 -14.73 18.57 4.44
CA ALA A 411 -15.89 19.41 4.70
C ALA A 411 -16.32 20.24 3.47
N LYS A 412 -15.37 20.79 2.70
CA LYS A 412 -15.67 21.51 1.45
C LYS A 412 -16.11 20.58 0.30
N VAL A 413 -15.51 19.40 0.15
CA VAL A 413 -15.98 18.36 -0.79
C VAL A 413 -17.44 17.99 -0.50
N MET A 414 -17.78 17.75 0.78
CA MET A 414 -19.14 17.40 1.19
C MET A 414 -20.16 18.54 1.02
N GLN A 415 -19.74 19.81 0.95
CA GLN A 415 -20.62 20.93 0.61
C GLN A 415 -21.10 20.88 -0.85
N TYR A 416 -20.25 20.46 -1.81
CA TYR A 416 -20.66 20.35 -3.21
C TYR A 416 -21.71 19.24 -3.45
N VAL A 417 -21.67 18.15 -2.66
CA VAL A 417 -22.68 17.06 -2.69
C VAL A 417 -23.83 17.24 -1.70
N LEU A 418 -23.85 18.35 -0.94
CA LEU A 418 -24.95 18.65 -0.01
C LEU A 418 -26.30 18.70 -0.74
N GLY A 419 -27.30 18.01 -0.19
CA GLY A 419 -28.64 17.88 -0.77
C GLY A 419 -28.75 16.94 -1.98
N LYS A 420 -27.67 16.21 -2.34
CA LYS A 420 -27.62 15.30 -3.49
C LYS A 420 -27.39 13.86 -3.03
N LEU A 421 -27.96 12.88 -3.73
CA LEU A 421 -27.74 11.46 -3.43
C LEU A 421 -26.46 10.93 -4.13
N VAL A 422 -25.37 11.71 -4.10
CA VAL A 422 -24.05 11.27 -4.59
C VAL A 422 -23.32 10.60 -3.43
N LYS A 423 -22.92 9.35 -3.60
CA LYS A 423 -22.11 8.64 -2.59
C LYS A 423 -20.63 8.90 -2.86
N VAL A 424 -19.90 9.38 -1.86
CA VAL A 424 -18.47 9.72 -1.95
C VAL A 424 -17.68 8.61 -1.27
N ILE A 425 -16.82 7.94 -2.05
CA ILE A 425 -15.88 6.94 -1.56
C ILE A 425 -14.48 7.58 -1.53
N MET A 426 -13.79 7.43 -0.41
CA MET A 426 -12.44 7.94 -0.20
C MET A 426 -11.46 6.81 0.06
N VAL A 427 -10.39 6.78 -0.73
CA VAL A 427 -9.27 5.83 -0.62
C VAL A 427 -7.99 6.62 -0.28
N PRO A 428 -7.26 6.26 0.79
CA PRO A 428 -6.05 6.97 1.22
C PRO A 428 -4.88 6.73 0.28
N SER A 429 -3.78 7.45 0.53
CA SER A 429 -2.48 7.12 -0.01
C SER A 429 -1.42 7.10 1.07
N TYR A 430 -0.40 6.24 0.94
CA TYR A 430 0.82 6.29 1.75
C TYR A 430 1.57 7.65 1.65
N ARG A 431 1.17 8.50 0.70
CA ARG A 431 1.66 9.87 0.50
C ARG A 431 0.84 10.96 1.20
N ASP A 432 -0.25 10.61 1.87
CA ASP A 432 -1.03 11.55 2.69
C ASP A 432 -0.29 11.86 4.01
N VAL A 433 0.28 13.06 4.12
CA VAL A 433 1.18 13.47 5.21
C VAL A 433 0.54 13.46 6.62
N HIS A 434 -0.79 13.42 6.68
CA HIS A 434 -1.56 13.37 7.92
C HIS A 434 -1.92 11.94 8.35
N HIS A 435 -1.60 10.93 7.53
CA HIS A 435 -2.06 9.56 7.66
C HIS A 435 -0.89 8.57 7.70
N SER A 436 -1.18 7.27 7.73
CA SER A 436 -0.16 6.22 7.83
C SER A 436 0.71 6.13 6.55
N PRO A 437 2.04 6.33 6.63
CA PRO A 437 2.91 6.38 5.46
C PRO A 437 3.43 4.98 5.05
N VAL A 438 2.62 3.94 5.26
CA VAL A 438 2.97 2.52 5.05
C VAL A 438 1.85 1.85 4.26
N PHE A 439 2.21 0.98 3.32
CA PHE A 439 1.30 0.17 2.53
C PHE A 439 1.32 -1.31 3.00
N PRO A 440 0.16 -2.00 3.05
CA PRO A 440 -1.21 -1.49 2.94
C PRO A 440 -1.59 -0.48 4.03
N THR A 441 -2.42 0.50 3.66
CA THR A 441 -2.77 1.67 4.46
C THR A 441 -4.22 1.56 4.98
N PRO A 442 -4.49 1.80 6.29
CA PRO A 442 -5.84 1.75 6.86
C PRO A 442 -6.77 2.86 6.36
N GLU A 443 -8.07 2.71 6.58
CA GLU A 443 -9.08 3.78 6.37
C GLU A 443 -8.68 5.11 7.03
N PHE A 444 -9.10 6.23 6.45
CA PHE A 444 -8.94 7.55 7.07
C PHE A 444 -9.74 7.68 8.38
N PHE A 445 -9.10 8.22 9.42
CA PHE A 445 -9.79 8.74 10.58
C PHE A 445 -10.27 10.18 10.30
N ILE A 446 -11.56 10.44 10.47
CA ILE A 446 -12.13 11.82 10.45
C ILE A 446 -13.07 11.99 11.64
N ASN A 447 -12.96 13.13 12.33
CA ASN A 447 -13.95 13.54 13.31
C ASN A 447 -15.27 13.95 12.62
N LYS A 448 -16.27 13.06 12.65
CA LYS A 448 -17.58 13.27 12.02
C LYS A 448 -18.34 14.50 12.55
N ASP A 449 -18.04 14.97 13.77
CA ASP A 449 -18.68 16.19 14.33
C ASP A 449 -18.25 17.49 13.59
N LYS A 450 -17.16 17.44 12.79
CA LYS A 450 -16.71 18.56 11.94
C LYS A 450 -17.30 18.55 10.52
N ILE A 451 -17.94 17.46 10.08
CA ILE A 451 -18.49 17.35 8.71
C ILE A 451 -19.91 17.95 8.69
N PRO A 452 -20.32 18.74 7.66
CA PRO A 452 -21.66 19.35 7.58
C PRO A 452 -22.87 18.40 7.47
N LEU A 453 -22.70 17.09 7.65
CA LEU A 453 -23.71 16.03 7.49
C LEU A 453 -23.41 14.87 8.45
N SER A 454 -24.43 14.06 8.77
CA SER A 454 -24.28 12.83 9.58
C SER A 454 -23.48 11.69 8.90
N GLY A 455 -22.75 11.99 7.83
CA GLY A 455 -21.81 11.08 7.16
C GLY A 455 -22.41 9.95 6.33
N GLU A 456 -23.74 9.92 6.15
CA GLU A 456 -24.47 8.77 5.56
C GLU A 456 -24.08 8.48 4.09
N ASN A 457 -23.66 9.50 3.33
CA ASN A 457 -23.18 9.37 1.95
C ASN A 457 -21.65 9.31 1.82
N LEU A 458 -20.89 9.24 2.92
CA LEU A 458 -19.42 9.31 2.92
C LEU A 458 -18.81 8.00 3.44
N TYR A 459 -18.10 7.31 2.56
CA TYR A 459 -17.51 6.00 2.77
C TYR A 459 -15.98 6.12 2.79
N MET A 460 -15.34 5.68 3.87
CA MET A 460 -13.89 5.47 3.92
C MET A 460 -13.59 4.04 3.52
N MET A 461 -12.45 3.84 2.85
CA MET A 461 -11.92 2.54 2.44
C MET A 461 -10.40 2.54 2.67
N PRO A 462 -9.74 1.38 2.87
CA PRO A 462 -8.28 1.27 2.94
C PRO A 462 -7.62 1.31 1.54
N ASP A 463 -6.29 1.38 1.51
CA ASP A 463 -5.48 1.17 0.31
C ASP A 463 -4.63 -0.11 0.45
N PRO A 464 -4.84 -1.16 -0.37
CA PRO A 464 -5.83 -1.26 -1.42
C PRO A 464 -7.20 -1.68 -0.88
N CYS A 465 -8.22 -1.63 -1.73
CA CYS A 465 -9.55 -2.15 -1.39
C CYS A 465 -10.24 -2.82 -2.60
N MET A 466 -11.20 -3.69 -2.28
CA MET A 466 -12.14 -4.29 -3.22
C MET A 466 -13.55 -3.87 -2.79
N LEU A 467 -14.27 -3.20 -3.67
CA LEU A 467 -15.65 -2.75 -3.44
C LEU A 467 -16.63 -3.72 -4.09
N ASP A 468 -17.77 -3.99 -3.46
CA ASP A 468 -18.96 -4.51 -4.13
C ASP A 468 -20.07 -3.44 -4.13
N ILE A 469 -20.60 -3.17 -5.33
CA ILE A 469 -21.74 -2.29 -5.60
C ILE A 469 -22.75 -3.08 -6.44
N GLU A 470 -23.72 -3.73 -5.80
CA GLU A 470 -24.73 -4.57 -6.48
C GLU A 470 -24.15 -5.67 -7.40
N GLY A 471 -23.05 -6.29 -7.00
CA GLY A 471 -22.27 -7.25 -7.78
C GLY A 471 -21.18 -6.62 -8.65
N LEU A 472 -21.14 -5.29 -8.81
CA LEU A 472 -20.08 -4.61 -9.54
C LEU A 472 -18.81 -4.53 -8.68
N ILE A 473 -18.01 -5.60 -8.74
CA ILE A 473 -16.72 -5.65 -8.06
C ILE A 473 -15.71 -4.66 -8.65
N ILE A 474 -15.22 -3.70 -7.87
CA ILE A 474 -14.21 -2.71 -8.27
C ILE A 474 -12.97 -2.85 -7.38
N GLY A 475 -11.81 -3.11 -7.97
CA GLY A 475 -10.51 -3.13 -7.26
C GLY A 475 -9.80 -1.79 -7.37
N ILE A 476 -9.23 -1.30 -6.26
CA ILE A 476 -8.62 0.04 -6.19
C ILE A 476 -7.32 0.01 -5.37
N THR A 477 -6.31 0.73 -5.83
CA THR A 477 -5.15 1.15 -5.02
C THR A 477 -4.77 2.61 -5.32
N SER A 478 -4.04 3.28 -4.42
CA SER A 478 -3.41 4.58 -4.69
C SER A 478 -1.98 4.47 -5.23
N VAL A 479 -1.33 3.32 -4.99
CA VAL A 479 0.09 3.11 -5.27
C VAL A 479 0.34 3.05 -6.77
N ASP A 480 1.43 3.66 -7.22
CA ASP A 480 1.80 3.73 -8.63
C ASP A 480 2.49 2.45 -9.13
N SER A 481 1.85 1.30 -8.89
CA SER A 481 2.33 -0.03 -9.27
C SER A 481 2.67 -0.11 -10.76
N ILE A 482 1.92 0.62 -11.61
CA ILE A 482 2.19 0.76 -13.04
C ILE A 482 3.56 1.41 -13.28
N LYS A 483 3.83 2.58 -12.71
CA LYS A 483 5.12 3.30 -12.90
C LYS A 483 6.29 2.54 -12.27
N HIS A 484 6.07 1.83 -11.17
CA HIS A 484 7.12 1.08 -10.49
C HIS A 484 7.55 -0.12 -11.33
N ILE A 485 6.60 -0.96 -11.75
CA ILE A 485 6.88 -2.06 -12.68
C ILE A 485 7.41 -1.51 -14.02
N ALA A 486 6.88 -0.40 -14.55
CA ALA A 486 7.39 0.22 -15.80
C ALA A 486 8.85 0.69 -15.75
N LYS A 487 9.41 0.93 -14.56
CA LYS A 487 10.83 1.26 -14.41
C LYS A 487 11.74 0.05 -14.61
N GLU A 488 11.30 -1.14 -14.19
CA GLU A 488 12.13 -2.34 -14.04
C GLU A 488 11.71 -3.49 -14.98
N GLU A 489 10.58 -3.36 -15.68
CA GLU A 489 10.08 -4.30 -16.68
C GLU A 489 10.96 -4.33 -17.93
N ILE A 490 11.45 -5.54 -18.26
CA ILE A 490 12.10 -5.85 -19.54
C ILE A 490 11.27 -6.91 -20.27
N SER A 491 11.14 -6.72 -21.59
CA SER A 491 10.35 -7.59 -22.45
C SER A 491 10.83 -7.53 -23.89
N ASN A 492 10.75 -8.67 -24.58
CA ASN A 492 10.93 -8.79 -26.04
C ASN A 492 9.58 -8.93 -26.79
N LEU A 493 8.49 -8.36 -26.25
CA LEU A 493 7.17 -8.26 -26.91
C LEU A 493 7.01 -6.88 -27.58
N PRO A 494 7.26 -6.74 -28.90
CA PRO A 494 7.22 -5.45 -29.58
C PRO A 494 5.82 -4.94 -29.93
N THR A 495 4.81 -5.82 -29.98
CA THR A 495 3.48 -5.53 -30.54
C THR A 495 2.38 -5.26 -29.50
N THR A 496 2.67 -5.32 -28.20
CA THR A 496 1.68 -5.12 -27.13
C THR A 496 1.80 -3.74 -26.52
N ASP A 497 0.66 -3.08 -26.24
CA ASP A 497 0.64 -1.86 -25.41
C ASP A 497 1.32 -2.16 -24.06
N ARG A 498 2.37 -1.41 -23.76
CA ARG A 498 3.21 -1.61 -22.59
C ARG A 498 2.46 -1.36 -21.27
N LEU A 499 1.55 -0.40 -21.23
CA LEU A 499 0.77 -0.09 -20.02
C LEU A 499 -0.27 -1.18 -19.76
N ILE A 500 -0.89 -1.71 -20.82
CA ILE A 500 -1.80 -2.87 -20.73
C ILE A 500 -1.01 -4.14 -20.32
N ARG A 501 0.20 -4.35 -20.84
CA ARG A 501 1.08 -5.47 -20.44
C ARG A 501 1.51 -5.39 -18.98
N ILE A 502 1.75 -4.19 -18.45
CA ILE A 502 2.11 -3.99 -17.04
C ILE A 502 0.89 -4.12 -16.12
N ALA A 503 -0.29 -3.67 -16.55
CA ALA A 503 -1.55 -3.94 -15.88
C ALA A 503 -1.89 -5.45 -15.82
N ASP A 504 -1.55 -6.21 -16.87
CA ASP A 504 -1.73 -7.67 -16.93
C ASP A 504 -0.92 -8.38 -15.85
N HIS A 505 0.31 -7.94 -15.56
CA HIS A 505 1.12 -8.49 -14.45
C HIS A 505 0.43 -8.33 -13.09
N ILE A 506 -0.11 -7.14 -12.81
CA ILE A 506 -0.81 -6.84 -11.55
C ILE A 506 -2.05 -7.75 -11.40
N LEU A 507 -2.82 -7.89 -12.48
CA LEU A 507 -4.01 -8.76 -12.51
C LEU A 507 -3.66 -10.25 -12.41
N SER A 508 -2.57 -10.71 -13.04
CA SER A 508 -2.20 -12.12 -13.12
C SER A 508 -1.45 -12.64 -11.88
N GLN A 509 -0.69 -11.78 -11.19
CA GLN A 509 -0.14 -12.08 -9.86
C GLN A 509 -1.23 -12.13 -8.77
N ARG A 510 -2.40 -11.53 -9.04
CA ARG A 510 -3.51 -11.29 -8.09
C ARG A 510 -3.14 -10.36 -6.93
N CYS A 511 -2.29 -9.38 -7.18
CA CYS A 511 -1.72 -8.52 -6.14
C CYS A 511 -1.69 -7.07 -6.60
N PHE A 512 -2.19 -6.14 -5.77
CA PHE A 512 -2.15 -4.70 -6.06
C PHE A 512 -0.72 -4.14 -6.14
N TYR A 513 0.23 -4.75 -5.43
CA TYR A 513 1.65 -4.36 -5.45
C TYR A 513 2.58 -5.58 -5.49
N PRO A 514 2.92 -6.10 -6.68
CA PRO A 514 3.76 -7.30 -6.83
C PRO A 514 5.26 -7.03 -7.07
N SER A 515 5.71 -5.76 -7.10
CA SER A 515 7.14 -5.43 -7.26
C SER A 515 7.91 -5.72 -5.97
N TYR A 516 9.06 -6.40 -6.08
CA TYR A 516 9.97 -6.63 -4.95
C TYR A 516 11.44 -6.62 -5.41
N PRO A 517 12.35 -5.84 -4.78
CA PRO A 517 12.14 -5.00 -3.60
C PRO A 517 11.13 -3.85 -3.79
N PRO A 518 10.43 -3.41 -2.73
CA PRO A 518 9.42 -2.37 -2.84
C PRO A 518 10.03 -0.98 -2.82
N THR A 519 9.61 -0.11 -3.73
CA THR A 519 9.96 1.33 -3.74
C THR A 519 9.03 2.18 -2.86
N VAL A 520 8.19 1.54 -2.05
CA VAL A 520 7.29 2.14 -1.06
C VAL A 520 7.53 1.50 0.30
N ASN A 521 7.25 2.22 1.38
CA ASN A 521 7.25 1.66 2.73
C ASN A 521 6.18 0.54 2.78
N LEU A 522 6.62 -0.71 2.90
CA LEU A 522 5.77 -1.88 2.81
C LEU A 522 5.96 -2.78 4.03
N ASP A 523 4.87 -3.06 4.74
CA ASP A 523 4.84 -4.08 5.80
C ASP A 523 4.49 -5.42 5.15
N THR A 524 5.43 -6.37 5.18
CA THR A 524 5.33 -7.66 4.46
C THR A 524 4.19 -8.52 5.01
N LYS A 525 3.93 -8.46 6.32
CA LYS A 525 2.83 -9.19 6.97
C LYS A 525 1.46 -8.63 6.58
N LEU A 526 1.30 -7.31 6.53
CA LEU A 526 0.08 -6.64 6.06
C LEU A 526 -0.10 -6.83 4.55
N TRP A 527 0.96 -6.69 3.76
CA TRP A 527 0.97 -6.94 2.32
C TRP A 527 0.47 -8.34 1.98
N LYS A 528 1.02 -9.40 2.61
CA LYS A 528 0.55 -10.77 2.39
C LYS A 528 -0.95 -10.94 2.66
N LYS A 529 -1.50 -10.23 3.66
CA LYS A 529 -2.91 -10.38 4.07
C LYS A 529 -3.88 -9.52 3.26
N TYR A 530 -3.52 -8.29 2.90
CA TYR A 530 -4.46 -7.29 2.36
C TYR A 530 -4.13 -6.81 0.94
N ALA A 531 -2.93 -7.06 0.40
CA ALA A 531 -2.57 -6.65 -0.96
C ALA A 531 -2.96 -7.66 -2.06
N PHE A 532 -3.47 -8.84 -1.70
CA PHE A 532 -3.87 -9.91 -2.62
C PHE A 532 -5.40 -10.02 -2.75
N PHE A 533 -5.89 -10.51 -3.90
CA PHE A 533 -7.32 -10.71 -4.16
C PHE A 533 -7.62 -12.08 -4.80
N ASP A 534 -8.54 -12.85 -4.19
CA ASP A 534 -8.95 -14.17 -4.71
C ASP A 534 -10.02 -14.10 -5.81
N LEU A 535 -10.81 -13.03 -5.80
CA LEU A 535 -11.84 -12.71 -6.78
C LEU A 535 -11.33 -11.62 -7.73
N GLN A 536 -11.49 -11.81 -9.04
CA GLN A 536 -11.09 -10.81 -10.02
C GLN A 536 -12.05 -9.61 -9.96
N PRO A 537 -11.57 -8.36 -9.98
CA PRO A 537 -12.46 -7.23 -10.14
C PRO A 537 -13.03 -7.17 -11.57
N HIS A 538 -14.25 -6.63 -11.70
CA HIS A 538 -14.81 -6.22 -13.00
C HIS A 538 -14.07 -4.99 -13.55
N ILE A 539 -13.69 -4.07 -12.66
CA ILE A 539 -12.99 -2.83 -12.98
C ILE A 539 -11.81 -2.68 -12.02
N LEU A 540 -10.60 -2.49 -12.52
CA LEU A 540 -9.39 -2.31 -11.72
C LEU A 540 -8.81 -0.91 -11.95
N ILE A 541 -8.84 -0.07 -10.91
CA ILE A 541 -8.33 1.30 -10.96
C ILE A 541 -6.87 1.29 -10.51
N LEU A 542 -5.95 1.65 -11.42
CA LEU A 542 -4.51 1.70 -11.19
C LEU A 542 -3.96 3.09 -11.52
N PRO A 543 -4.00 4.05 -10.58
CA PRO A 543 -3.62 5.42 -10.84
C PRO A 543 -2.12 5.60 -11.00
N SER A 544 -1.70 6.27 -12.07
CA SER A 544 -0.31 6.49 -12.40
C SER A 544 0.01 7.93 -12.80
N ASP A 545 1.26 8.35 -12.56
CA ASP A 545 1.84 9.56 -13.16
C ASP A 545 2.08 9.38 -14.66
N MET A 546 2.16 8.12 -15.12
CA MET A 546 2.14 7.74 -16.54
C MET A 546 0.84 8.23 -17.20
N ARG A 547 0.87 8.36 -18.53
CA ARG A 547 -0.30 8.77 -19.33
C ARG A 547 -1.54 7.94 -18.97
N TYR A 548 -2.70 8.59 -18.99
CA TYR A 548 -4.00 7.93 -18.93
C TYR A 548 -4.09 6.74 -19.89
N PHE A 549 -4.73 5.65 -19.46
CA PHE A 549 -5.02 4.49 -20.31
C PHE A 549 -6.24 3.74 -19.81
N CYS A 550 -6.83 2.93 -20.70
CA CYS A 550 -7.87 1.98 -20.36
C CYS A 550 -7.85 0.79 -21.32
N GLY A 551 -8.12 -0.41 -20.83
CA GLY A 551 -8.18 -1.62 -21.67
C GLY A 551 -8.70 -2.83 -20.92
N VAL A 552 -9.05 -3.89 -21.66
CA VAL A 552 -9.66 -5.11 -21.12
C VAL A 552 -8.63 -6.23 -21.04
N ILE A 553 -8.52 -6.87 -19.88
CA ILE A 553 -7.59 -7.95 -19.59
C ILE A 553 -8.36 -9.05 -18.86
N ASN A 554 -8.53 -10.23 -19.49
CA ASN A 554 -9.32 -11.34 -18.95
C ASN A 554 -10.73 -10.90 -18.45
N ASP A 555 -11.42 -10.07 -19.23
CA ASP A 555 -12.70 -9.41 -18.92
C ASP A 555 -12.69 -8.38 -17.77
N CYS A 556 -11.56 -8.11 -17.13
CA CYS A 556 -11.39 -6.96 -16.23
C CYS A 556 -11.12 -5.69 -17.06
N LEU A 557 -11.84 -4.59 -16.80
CA LEU A 557 -11.54 -3.27 -17.35
C LEU A 557 -10.53 -2.55 -16.45
N VAL A 558 -9.29 -2.42 -16.90
CA VAL A 558 -8.25 -1.67 -16.19
C VAL A 558 -8.28 -0.21 -16.60
N ILE A 559 -8.11 0.73 -15.65
CA ILE A 559 -8.20 2.18 -15.87
C ILE A 559 -7.10 2.92 -15.08
N ASN A 560 -6.32 3.76 -15.78
CA ASN A 560 -5.58 4.87 -15.19
C ASN A 560 -6.24 6.20 -15.60
N PRO A 561 -6.89 6.95 -14.68
CA PRO A 561 -7.50 8.26 -14.99
C PRO A 561 -6.48 9.41 -15.08
N GLU A 562 -5.19 9.15 -14.82
CA GLU A 562 -4.12 10.15 -14.62
C GLU A 562 -4.36 11.07 -13.40
N ARG A 563 -3.31 11.76 -12.94
CA ARG A 563 -3.32 12.59 -11.72
C ARG A 563 -4.09 13.89 -11.93
N SER A 564 -5.03 14.21 -11.02
CA SER A 564 -5.94 15.37 -11.11
C SER A 564 -5.24 16.72 -11.16
N ILE A 565 -3.98 16.83 -10.73
CA ILE A 565 -3.10 17.98 -10.94
C ILE A 565 -2.99 18.40 -12.43
N LYS A 566 -3.16 17.45 -13.38
CA LYS A 566 -3.24 17.71 -14.83
C LYS A 566 -4.67 18.04 -15.31
N TYR A 567 -5.57 18.36 -14.36
CA TYR A 567 -7.01 18.60 -14.54
C TYR A 567 -7.78 17.40 -15.14
N THR A 568 -7.27 16.17 -14.97
CA THR A 568 -7.88 14.95 -15.49
C THR A 568 -8.80 14.25 -14.49
N TYR A 569 -9.82 13.58 -15.01
CA TYR A 569 -10.73 12.71 -14.28
C TYR A 569 -11.34 11.66 -15.24
N ALA A 570 -11.91 10.59 -14.70
CA ALA A 570 -12.66 9.61 -15.48
C ALA A 570 -14.15 9.60 -15.11
N ARG A 571 -14.98 9.24 -16.08
CA ARG A 571 -16.42 8.98 -15.92
C ARG A 571 -16.77 7.64 -16.54
N LEU A 572 -17.53 6.82 -15.81
CA LEU A 572 -18.08 5.56 -16.28
C LEU A 572 -19.60 5.61 -16.24
N CYS A 573 -20.25 4.97 -17.21
CA CYS A 573 -21.64 4.54 -17.15
C CYS A 573 -21.68 3.02 -17.34
N ILE A 574 -22.27 2.30 -16.39
CA ILE A 574 -22.38 0.84 -16.39
C ILE A 574 -23.84 0.47 -16.68
N ARG A 575 -24.09 -0.18 -17.81
CA ARG A 575 -25.43 -0.57 -18.25
C ARG A 575 -25.91 -1.87 -17.59
N PRO A 576 -27.22 -2.05 -17.36
CA PRO A 576 -27.81 -3.32 -16.98
C PRO A 576 -27.69 -4.32 -18.15
N ASN A 577 -27.28 -5.56 -17.87
CA ASN A 577 -27.28 -6.69 -18.81
C ASN A 577 -27.07 -8.00 -18.02
N GLU A 578 -27.43 -9.14 -18.59
CA GLU A 578 -27.33 -10.46 -17.94
C GLU A 578 -25.88 -10.97 -17.87
N GLN A 579 -25.08 -10.75 -18.92
CA GLN A 579 -23.68 -11.19 -18.99
C GLN A 579 -22.72 -10.01 -18.82
N TRP A 580 -21.59 -10.23 -18.12
CA TRP A 580 -20.53 -9.22 -18.05
C TRP A 580 -19.67 -9.22 -19.32
N ASN A 581 -19.62 -8.08 -20.00
CA ASN A 581 -18.68 -7.79 -21.07
C ASN A 581 -18.38 -6.28 -21.01
N PRO A 582 -17.12 -5.84 -20.77
CA PRO A 582 -16.80 -4.42 -20.61
C PRO A 582 -17.15 -3.56 -21.82
N HIS A 583 -16.91 -4.04 -23.05
CA HIS A 583 -17.12 -3.26 -24.28
C HIS A 583 -18.60 -2.90 -24.49
N ASN A 584 -19.50 -3.80 -24.09
CA ASN A 584 -20.94 -3.62 -24.25
C ASN A 584 -21.60 -2.94 -23.04
N ARG A 585 -21.18 -3.30 -21.81
CA ARG A 585 -21.80 -2.74 -20.59
C ARG A 585 -21.26 -1.36 -20.24
N VAL A 586 -19.98 -1.08 -20.45
CA VAL A 586 -19.37 0.19 -20.02
C VAL A 586 -19.46 1.24 -21.13
N ALA A 587 -19.60 2.50 -20.73
CA ALA A 587 -19.14 3.66 -21.46
C ALA A 587 -18.15 4.40 -20.55
N LEU A 588 -16.92 4.62 -21.01
CA LEU A 588 -15.86 5.28 -20.23
C LEU A 588 -15.34 6.48 -21.01
N THR A 589 -15.24 7.64 -20.35
CA THR A 589 -14.39 8.74 -20.81
C THR A 589 -13.33 9.05 -19.77
N ILE A 590 -12.10 9.31 -20.23
CA ILE A 590 -11.10 10.06 -19.48
C ILE A 590 -11.09 11.46 -20.10
N SER A 591 -11.16 12.51 -19.30
CA SER A 591 -11.40 13.88 -19.78
C SER A 591 -10.67 14.91 -18.94
N ARG A 592 -10.35 16.05 -19.55
CA ARG A 592 -9.97 17.27 -18.82
C ARG A 592 -11.22 17.95 -18.29
N VAL A 593 -11.18 18.46 -17.07
CA VAL A 593 -12.29 19.26 -16.51
C VAL A 593 -12.34 20.63 -17.20
N VAL A 594 -13.49 21.30 -17.13
CA VAL A 594 -13.66 22.67 -17.64
C VAL A 594 -13.42 23.62 -16.49
N LYS A 595 -12.47 24.55 -16.66
CA LYS A 595 -12.21 25.61 -15.69
C LYS A 595 -13.38 26.60 -15.66
N PHE A 596 -14.12 26.65 -14.55
CA PHE A 596 -15.17 27.64 -14.35
C PHE A 596 -14.57 28.96 -13.86
N THR A 597 -14.12 29.79 -14.81
CA THR A 597 -13.74 31.17 -14.49
C THR A 597 -14.98 31.98 -14.13
N MET A 598 -15.12 32.33 -12.85
CA MET A 598 -16.09 33.33 -12.41
C MET A 598 -15.68 34.70 -12.96
N THR A 599 -16.24 35.07 -14.11
CA THR A 599 -15.98 36.36 -14.76
C THR A 599 -16.63 37.48 -13.95
N SER A 600 -15.85 38.11 -13.07
CA SER A 600 -16.21 39.38 -12.44
C SER A 600 -16.25 40.48 -13.51
N GLY A 601 -17.42 40.68 -14.13
CA GLY A 601 -17.60 41.63 -15.22
C GLY A 601 -17.36 43.07 -14.76
N THR A 602 -16.29 43.68 -15.25
CA THR A 602 -15.98 45.09 -15.03
C THR A 602 -16.88 46.00 -15.88
N ARG A 603 -17.66 46.85 -15.23
CA ARG A 603 -18.18 48.11 -15.79
C ARG A 603 -18.09 49.22 -14.75
N ASP A 604 -17.09 50.07 -14.95
CA ASP A 604 -17.04 51.52 -14.75
C ASP A 604 -17.71 52.14 -13.50
N GLY A 605 -16.86 52.70 -12.63
CA GLY A 605 -17.02 54.11 -12.29
C GLY A 605 -17.98 54.52 -11.17
N ALA A 606 -17.91 53.89 -9.99
CA ALA A 606 -18.45 54.49 -8.76
C ALA A 606 -17.58 54.18 -7.53
N THR A 607 -17.56 55.08 -6.54
CA THR A 607 -16.74 54.98 -5.32
C THR A 607 -17.20 53.83 -4.41
N CYS A 608 -16.32 52.85 -4.18
CA CYS A 608 -16.61 51.68 -3.36
C CYS A 608 -16.48 51.99 -1.86
N THR A 609 -17.57 52.45 -1.22
CA THR A 609 -17.72 52.31 0.24
C THR A 609 -18.04 50.86 0.59
N THR A 610 -17.51 50.40 1.73
CA THR A 610 -17.52 48.98 2.11
C THR A 610 -18.92 48.46 2.41
N ASN A 611 -19.30 47.32 1.84
CA ASN A 611 -20.37 46.51 2.43
C ASN A 611 -20.23 45.00 2.19
N ARG A 612 -20.25 44.24 3.29
CA ARG A 612 -20.28 42.76 3.29
C ARG A 612 -21.73 42.29 3.22
N SER A 613 -22.20 41.82 2.06
CA SER A 613 -23.36 40.91 2.00
C SER A 613 -23.62 40.36 0.60
N HIS A 614 -23.31 39.07 0.39
CA HIS A 614 -23.95 38.24 -0.67
C HIS A 614 -23.99 36.73 -0.37
N TRP A 615 -23.66 36.32 0.87
CA TRP A 615 -23.74 34.93 1.36
C TRP A 615 -24.80 34.79 2.48
N GLY A 616 -25.95 35.45 2.31
CA GLY A 616 -26.97 35.59 3.36
C GLY A 616 -28.42 35.45 2.90
N PHE A 617 -28.69 34.89 1.71
CA PHE A 617 -30.00 34.95 1.05
C PHE A 617 -30.75 33.61 0.92
N LEU A 618 -30.53 32.68 1.86
CA LEU A 618 -31.16 31.34 1.82
C LEU A 618 -31.69 30.88 3.20
N LEU A 619 -31.90 31.82 4.15
CA LEU A 619 -32.23 31.47 5.54
C LEU A 619 -33.12 32.49 6.27
N LEU A 620 -34.07 33.15 5.57
CA LEU A 620 -34.98 34.12 6.21
C LEU A 620 -36.36 34.29 5.55
N LEU A 621 -37.16 33.21 5.45
CA LEU A 621 -38.59 33.28 5.09
C LEU A 621 -39.49 32.49 6.05
N SER A 622 -39.46 32.83 7.35
CA SER A 622 -40.45 32.31 8.31
C SER A 622 -40.58 33.15 9.61
N ARG A 623 -41.17 34.37 9.56
CA ARG A 623 -41.89 35.02 10.70
C ARG A 623 -42.44 36.43 10.38
N GLY A 624 -43.77 36.56 10.32
CA GLY A 624 -44.52 37.82 10.43
C GLY A 624 -44.30 38.85 9.31
N ILE A 625 -45.10 39.92 9.18
CA ILE A 625 -46.41 40.26 9.79
C ILE A 625 -47.31 40.71 8.62
N GLY A 626 -48.63 40.50 8.70
CA GLY A 626 -49.55 40.91 7.64
C GLY A 626 -50.62 41.88 8.13
N HIS A 627 -51.14 42.70 7.22
CA HIS A 627 -52.50 43.25 7.26
C HIS A 627 -52.85 43.83 5.88
N TYR A 628 -53.86 43.27 5.20
CA TYR A 628 -54.98 43.97 4.56
C TYR A 628 -56.02 42.94 4.08
N SER A 629 -57.24 43.38 3.83
CA SER A 629 -58.45 42.54 3.80
C SER A 629 -59.17 42.58 2.45
N ASN A 630 -59.59 41.42 1.91
CA ASN A 630 -61.03 41.04 1.85
C ASN A 630 -61.39 39.79 1.01
N ILE A 631 -62.41 39.07 1.54
CA ILE A 631 -63.51 38.34 0.82
C ILE A 631 -63.26 36.97 0.12
N SER A 632 -64.23 36.06 0.38
CA SER A 632 -64.64 34.85 -0.37
C SER A 632 -63.87 33.51 -0.20
N PRO A 633 -64.55 32.34 -0.39
CA PRO A 633 -64.42 31.27 0.62
C PRO A 633 -64.15 29.85 0.08
N ALA A 634 -63.03 29.24 0.51
CA ALA A 634 -62.67 27.85 0.19
C ALA A 634 -62.24 27.02 1.43
N ASN A 635 -63.03 27.03 2.51
CA ASN A 635 -62.59 26.52 3.82
C ASN A 635 -63.39 25.32 4.37
N LYS A 636 -63.30 24.17 3.69
CA LYS A 636 -63.67 22.84 4.26
C LYS A 636 -62.53 21.80 4.30
N HIS A 637 -61.39 22.06 3.65
CA HIS A 637 -60.27 21.10 3.62
C HIS A 637 -59.14 21.39 4.63
N LEU A 638 -58.99 22.63 5.12
CA LEU A 638 -57.95 22.97 6.11
C LEU A 638 -58.22 22.45 7.54
N GLN A 639 -59.48 22.22 7.92
CA GLN A 639 -59.81 21.78 9.28
C GLN A 639 -59.49 20.31 9.56
N SER A 640 -59.39 19.46 8.53
CA SER A 640 -59.03 18.04 8.68
C SER A 640 -57.51 17.87 8.88
N THR A 641 -56.70 18.62 8.12
CA THR A 641 -55.23 18.56 8.17
C THR A 641 -54.68 19.10 9.50
N MET A 642 -55.22 20.20 10.04
CA MET A 642 -54.83 20.72 11.36
C MET A 642 -55.16 19.76 12.52
N LYS A 643 -56.25 18.98 12.43
CA LYS A 643 -56.54 17.91 13.40
C LYS A 643 -55.53 16.77 13.31
N LYS A 644 -55.08 16.39 12.09
CA LYS A 644 -54.05 15.36 11.87
C LYS A 644 -52.69 15.76 12.46
N GLN A 645 -52.23 17.00 12.26
CA GLN A 645 -50.95 17.47 12.85
C GLN A 645 -50.96 17.49 14.39
N LYS A 646 -52.07 17.88 15.03
CA LYS A 646 -52.18 17.87 16.50
C LYS A 646 -52.17 16.47 17.14
N SER A 647 -52.47 15.41 16.38
CA SER A 647 -52.31 14.02 16.85
C SER A 647 -50.84 13.56 16.79
N LEU A 648 -50.12 13.90 15.71
CA LEU A 648 -48.72 13.53 15.50
C LEU A 648 -47.75 14.20 16.49
N GLN A 649 -48.05 15.42 16.95
CA GLN A 649 -47.26 16.03 18.02
C GLN A 649 -47.42 15.31 19.37
N LYS A 650 -48.60 14.75 19.67
CA LYS A 650 -48.84 14.02 20.94
C LYS A 650 -48.11 12.67 21.00
N SER A 651 -47.99 11.94 19.87
CA SER A 651 -47.23 10.68 19.84
C SER A 651 -45.73 10.88 20.07
N GLY A 652 -45.14 11.94 19.47
CA GLY A 652 -43.72 12.27 19.65
C GLY A 652 -43.32 12.57 21.10
N VAL A 653 -44.18 13.24 21.87
CA VAL A 653 -43.97 13.47 23.31
C VAL A 653 -43.99 12.16 24.09
N HIS A 654 -44.93 11.25 23.78
CA HIS A 654 -45.03 9.95 24.44
C HIS A 654 -43.82 9.04 24.14
N TYR A 655 -43.31 9.08 22.90
CA TYR A 655 -42.09 8.36 22.50
C TYR A 655 -40.84 8.88 23.23
N LYS A 656 -40.66 10.21 23.34
CA LYS A 656 -39.57 10.81 24.15
C LYS A 656 -39.66 10.39 25.63
N LYS A 657 -40.87 10.32 26.22
CA LYS A 657 -41.08 9.83 27.60
C LYS A 657 -40.70 8.35 27.77
N LYS A 658 -41.05 7.47 26.81
CA LYS A 658 -40.60 6.06 26.78
C LYS A 658 -39.07 5.94 26.67
N LYS A 659 -38.42 6.71 25.77
CA LYS A 659 -36.95 6.68 25.57
C LYS A 659 -36.18 7.16 26.81
N LYS A 660 -36.71 8.16 27.56
CA LYS A 660 -36.13 8.60 28.83
C LYS A 660 -36.23 7.51 29.91
N ARG A 661 -37.41 6.92 30.12
CA ARG A 661 -37.61 5.78 31.05
C ARG A 661 -36.66 4.61 30.75
N LYS A 662 -36.52 4.19 29.48
CA LYS A 662 -35.62 3.07 29.13
C LYS A 662 -34.13 3.37 29.40
N LYS A 663 -33.67 4.62 29.23
CA LYS A 663 -32.31 5.03 29.67
C LYS A 663 -32.14 4.95 31.19
N GLU A 664 -33.18 5.30 31.94
CA GLU A 664 -33.19 5.34 33.41
C GLU A 664 -33.18 3.92 34.01
N THR A 665 -33.99 3.00 33.48
CA THR A 665 -33.95 1.56 33.82
C THR A 665 -32.55 0.97 33.58
N ASN A 666 -31.93 1.22 32.41
CA ASN A 666 -30.58 0.73 32.12
C ASN A 666 -29.52 1.32 33.08
N ARG A 667 -29.68 2.59 33.52
CA ARG A 667 -28.77 3.22 34.49
C ARG A 667 -28.91 2.59 35.89
N ASN A 668 -30.12 2.22 36.30
CA ASN A 668 -30.36 1.51 37.55
C ASN A 668 -29.86 0.06 37.49
N ASN A 669 -30.11 -0.67 36.40
CA ASN A 669 -29.59 -2.04 36.23
C ASN A 669 -28.04 -2.07 36.27
N ARG A 670 -27.36 -1.06 35.70
CA ARG A 670 -25.89 -0.94 35.79
C ARG A 670 -25.41 -0.60 37.21
N ARG A 671 -26.15 0.24 37.96
CA ARG A 671 -25.89 0.49 39.39
C ARG A 671 -26.05 -0.78 40.23
N GLU A 672 -27.09 -1.57 39.97
CA GLU A 672 -27.38 -2.80 40.71
C GLU A 672 -26.36 -3.92 40.40
N LYS A 673 -25.92 -4.06 39.14
CA LYS A 673 -24.79 -4.93 38.80
C LYS A 673 -23.52 -4.53 39.56
N ASN A 674 -23.16 -3.26 39.55
CA ASN A 674 -21.99 -2.75 40.30
C ASN A 674 -22.14 -2.96 41.81
N ARG A 675 -23.37 -2.89 42.36
CA ARG A 675 -23.66 -3.16 43.78
C ARG A 675 -23.46 -4.63 44.14
N ARG A 676 -23.93 -5.55 43.28
CA ARG A 676 -23.71 -7.00 43.41
C ARG A 676 -22.23 -7.38 43.30
N GLU A 677 -21.49 -6.80 42.35
CA GLU A 677 -20.04 -7.00 42.24
C GLU A 677 -19.28 -6.49 43.48
N ARG A 678 -19.72 -5.37 44.07
CA ARG A 678 -19.12 -4.85 45.32
C ARG A 678 -19.43 -5.73 46.53
N LEU A 679 -20.63 -6.33 46.58
CA LEU A 679 -21.01 -7.35 47.58
C LEU A 679 -20.20 -8.64 47.43
N LEU A 680 -20.01 -9.14 46.21
CA LEU A 680 -19.13 -10.28 45.93
C LEU A 680 -17.69 -10.01 46.40
N ARG A 681 -17.11 -8.83 46.07
CA ARG A 681 -15.77 -8.44 46.54
C ARG A 681 -15.68 -8.26 48.06
N LEU A 682 -16.79 -8.00 48.76
CA LEU A 682 -16.85 -7.99 50.22
C LEU A 682 -16.91 -9.40 50.81
N MET A 683 -17.72 -10.31 50.24
CA MET A 683 -17.76 -11.70 50.68
C MET A 683 -16.41 -12.42 50.45
N PHE A 684 -15.77 -12.21 49.30
CA PHE A 684 -14.40 -12.70 49.04
C PHE A 684 -13.32 -12.07 49.95
N ARG A 685 -13.59 -10.92 50.60
CA ARG A 685 -12.72 -10.36 51.65
C ARG A 685 -13.04 -10.87 53.06
N GLY A 686 -14.22 -11.44 53.27
CA GLY A 686 -14.60 -12.09 54.54
C GLY A 686 -13.99 -13.48 54.72
N ALA A 687 -13.71 -14.19 53.62
CA ALA A 687 -13.25 -15.58 53.63
C ALA A 687 -11.75 -15.79 53.98
N SER A 688 -11.02 -14.74 54.40
CA SER A 688 -9.59 -14.82 54.74
C SER A 688 -9.29 -14.57 56.22
N LYS A 689 -10.12 -15.10 57.12
CA LYS A 689 -9.87 -15.17 58.57
C LYS A 689 -10.69 -16.28 59.24
N MET A 690 -10.11 -17.48 59.35
CA MET A 690 -10.30 -18.53 60.39
C MET A 690 -9.30 -19.67 60.08
N GLY A 691 -8.83 -20.40 61.09
CA GLY A 691 -7.67 -21.29 60.97
C GLY A 691 -7.98 -22.79 60.85
N HIS A 692 -6.96 -23.58 60.51
CA HIS A 692 -6.95 -25.04 60.70
C HIS A 692 -7.03 -25.41 62.20
N PRO A 693 -7.61 -26.59 62.52
CA PRO A 693 -6.72 -27.73 62.77
C PRO A 693 -7.18 -29.09 62.19
N ARG A 694 -6.16 -29.92 61.94
CA ARG A 694 -6.04 -31.40 61.91
C ARG A 694 -7.29 -32.27 62.21
N GLY A 695 -7.44 -33.35 61.42
CA GLY A 695 -8.30 -34.52 61.68
C GLY A 695 -7.85 -35.71 60.81
N ASN A 696 -8.17 -36.96 61.19
CA ASN A 696 -7.55 -38.18 60.65
C ASN A 696 -8.57 -39.23 60.14
N SER A 697 -8.04 -40.31 59.54
CA SER A 697 -8.61 -41.68 59.40
C SER A 697 -9.84 -41.96 58.53
N GLU A 698 -9.64 -42.92 57.61
CA GLU A 698 -10.44 -44.14 57.31
C GLU A 698 -11.98 -44.13 57.34
N GLY A 699 -12.59 -44.68 56.28
CA GLY A 699 -14.03 -45.02 56.22
C GLY A 699 -14.36 -45.83 54.96
N LYS A 700 -15.00 -47.00 55.13
CA LYS A 700 -15.24 -48.03 54.10
C LYS A 700 -16.76 -48.30 53.97
N VAL A 701 -17.18 -49.02 52.92
CA VAL A 701 -18.46 -49.77 52.80
C VAL A 701 -19.71 -49.00 52.28
N SER A 702 -20.75 -49.77 51.95
CA SER A 702 -21.94 -49.60 51.10
C SER A 702 -23.08 -48.73 51.74
N GLU A 703 -24.31 -48.55 51.22
CA GLU A 703 -25.17 -49.48 50.45
C GLU A 703 -26.35 -48.84 49.66
N SER A 704 -27.15 -49.70 49.01
CA SER A 704 -28.26 -49.43 48.05
C SER A 704 -29.58 -48.93 48.67
N TYR A 705 -30.59 -48.55 47.84
CA TYR A 705 -31.88 -49.28 47.73
C TYR A 705 -32.88 -48.69 46.69
N ALA A 706 -33.65 -49.59 46.02
CA ALA A 706 -34.91 -49.39 45.24
C ALA A 706 -34.95 -48.37 44.06
N GLY A 707 -35.78 -48.47 43.01
CA GLY A 707 -36.84 -49.43 42.61
C GLY A 707 -38.08 -48.68 42.05
N GLY A 708 -38.83 -49.09 41.01
CA GLY A 708 -38.78 -50.26 40.10
C GLY A 708 -39.91 -50.18 39.03
N LEU A 709 -40.28 -51.33 38.41
CA LEU A 709 -41.36 -51.54 37.39
C LEU A 709 -41.10 -50.96 35.98
N PHE A 710 -40.82 -51.82 34.97
CA PHE A 710 -41.73 -52.33 33.89
C PHE A 710 -42.00 -51.31 32.75
N TRP A 711 -42.26 -51.66 31.47
CA TRP A 711 -42.67 -52.93 30.82
C TRP A 711 -41.90 -53.20 29.48
N ALA A 712 -42.35 -54.26 28.78
CA ALA A 712 -42.04 -54.80 27.44
C ALA A 712 -41.93 -53.80 26.25
N ASP A 713 -41.44 -54.13 25.05
CA ASP A 713 -40.49 -55.15 24.48
C ASP A 713 -40.23 -54.69 22.99
N ASP A 714 -39.47 -55.28 22.06
CA ASP A 714 -38.78 -56.57 21.82
C ASP A 714 -37.45 -56.26 21.03
N GLY A 715 -36.49 -57.12 20.68
CA GLY A 715 -36.44 -58.58 20.64
C GLY A 715 -35.16 -59.20 20.06
N CYS A 716 -35.32 -60.13 19.10
CA CYS A 716 -34.23 -60.95 18.54
C CYS A 716 -33.13 -60.13 17.82
N ALA A 717 -31.82 -60.32 18.05
CA ALA A 717 -30.99 -61.53 18.21
C ALA A 717 -30.67 -62.27 16.88
N GLN A 718 -29.46 -62.81 16.63
CA GLN A 718 -28.21 -62.74 17.38
C GLN A 718 -26.94 -63.00 16.53
N LYS A 719 -25.78 -62.71 17.13
CA LYS A 719 -24.39 -62.99 16.70
C LYS A 719 -24.13 -64.47 16.33
N ARG A 720 -23.15 -64.74 15.43
CA ARG A 720 -21.80 -65.26 15.83
C ARG A 720 -20.77 -65.42 14.69
N ARG A 721 -19.52 -65.65 15.09
CA ARG A 721 -18.34 -66.03 14.27
C ARG A 721 -18.07 -67.54 14.47
N GLN A 722 -17.45 -68.26 13.50
CA GLN A 722 -16.08 -68.86 13.60
C GLN A 722 -15.74 -69.94 12.52
N SER A 723 -14.60 -69.72 11.85
CA SER A 723 -13.56 -70.67 11.37
C SER A 723 -13.80 -72.18 11.09
N SER A 724 -13.38 -72.62 9.88
CA SER A 724 -12.27 -73.60 9.60
C SER A 724 -12.53 -74.83 8.67
N SER A 725 -11.47 -75.22 7.93
CA SER A 725 -11.21 -76.51 7.22
C SER A 725 -11.82 -76.80 5.82
N ARG A 726 -11.20 -77.78 5.12
CA ARG A 726 -11.30 -78.31 3.71
C ARG A 726 -11.12 -79.87 3.81
N PRO A 727 -11.18 -80.77 2.77
CA PRO A 727 -11.09 -80.65 1.27
C PRO A 727 -12.08 -81.61 0.50
N PRO A 728 -11.81 -82.24 -0.68
CA PRO A 728 -11.30 -81.79 -2.00
C PRO A 728 -12.34 -81.86 -3.19
N PRO A 729 -12.21 -82.64 -4.32
CA PRO A 729 -12.34 -82.18 -5.74
C PRO A 729 -13.54 -82.86 -6.48
N PRO A 730 -13.65 -82.99 -7.85
CA PRO A 730 -12.93 -82.47 -9.05
C PRO A 730 -13.91 -81.74 -10.04
N PRO A 731 -13.74 -81.62 -11.40
CA PRO A 731 -12.58 -81.77 -12.31
C PRO A 731 -12.20 -80.47 -13.07
N ALA A 732 -11.43 -80.56 -14.17
CA ALA A 732 -10.57 -79.48 -14.69
C ALA A 732 -11.03 -78.73 -15.96
N GLY A 733 -10.45 -77.54 -16.17
CA GLY A 733 -10.45 -76.73 -17.40
C GLY A 733 -9.01 -76.30 -17.80
N PRO A 734 -8.81 -75.65 -18.97
CA PRO A 734 -7.51 -75.59 -19.65
C PRO A 734 -6.51 -74.52 -19.13
N TRP A 735 -5.22 -74.76 -19.43
CA TRP A 735 -4.04 -73.93 -19.07
C TRP A 735 -3.71 -72.89 -20.16
N PRO A 736 -3.32 -71.66 -19.79
CA PRO A 736 -1.92 -71.18 -19.98
C PRO A 736 -1.50 -70.14 -18.89
N PRO A 737 -0.37 -69.41 -18.98
CA PRO A 737 0.92 -69.60 -19.68
C PRO A 737 2.11 -69.80 -18.68
N PRO A 738 3.38 -70.00 -19.12
CA PRO A 738 4.52 -70.21 -18.20
C PRO A 738 4.97 -68.95 -17.42
N PRO A 739 5.61 -69.12 -16.24
CA PRO A 739 5.98 -68.03 -15.32
C PRO A 739 7.33 -67.35 -15.62
N PRO A 740 7.57 -66.12 -15.10
CA PRO A 740 8.85 -65.41 -15.21
C PRO A 740 9.95 -65.98 -14.28
N PRO A 741 11.24 -65.64 -14.51
CA PRO A 741 12.38 -66.13 -13.73
C PRO A 741 12.40 -65.64 -12.27
N PRO A 742 13.12 -66.36 -11.37
CA PRO A 742 13.11 -66.09 -9.93
C PRO A 742 13.80 -64.78 -9.54
N LEU A 743 13.27 -64.14 -8.49
CA LEU A 743 13.83 -62.93 -7.89
C LEU A 743 15.04 -63.22 -7.01
N LEU A 744 15.99 -62.28 -6.96
CA LEU A 744 17.16 -62.33 -6.07
C LEU A 744 16.75 -62.14 -4.60
N PRO A 745 17.50 -62.72 -3.64
CA PRO A 745 17.26 -62.52 -2.21
C PRO A 745 17.54 -61.07 -1.78
N PRO A 746 16.86 -60.57 -0.73
CA PRO A 746 17.05 -59.20 -0.24
C PRO A 746 18.42 -59.00 0.44
N PRO A 747 18.97 -57.77 0.43
CA PRO A 747 20.22 -57.45 1.11
C PRO A 747 20.07 -57.50 2.65
N PRO A 748 21.17 -57.74 3.39
CA PRO A 748 21.15 -57.78 4.85
C PRO A 748 20.88 -56.39 5.47
N PRO A 749 20.33 -56.33 6.70
CA PRO A 749 20.07 -55.07 7.39
C PRO A 749 21.37 -54.37 7.84
N PRO A 750 21.36 -53.03 8.02
CA PRO A 750 22.51 -52.26 8.49
C PRO A 750 22.84 -52.55 9.97
N PRO A 751 24.10 -52.37 10.40
CA PRO A 751 24.52 -52.58 11.78
C PRO A 751 23.92 -51.55 12.75
N LEU A 752 23.74 -51.97 14.01
CA LEU A 752 23.23 -51.12 15.09
C LEU A 752 24.28 -50.11 15.58
N PRO A 753 23.86 -48.91 16.04
CA PRO A 753 24.77 -47.94 16.67
C PRO A 753 25.21 -48.40 18.07
N PRO A 754 26.38 -47.96 18.57
CA PRO A 754 26.89 -48.31 19.89
C PRO A 754 26.08 -47.64 21.02
N PRO A 755 26.04 -48.25 22.23
CA PRO A 755 25.31 -47.70 23.38
C PRO A 755 26.02 -46.50 24.02
N PRO A 756 25.28 -45.57 24.66
CA PRO A 756 25.86 -44.44 25.39
C PRO A 756 26.50 -44.88 26.71
N ALA A 757 27.63 -44.28 27.08
CA ALA A 757 28.33 -44.55 28.33
C ALA A 757 27.67 -43.86 29.54
N THR A 758 27.59 -44.56 30.67
CA THR A 758 27.13 -44.02 31.96
C THR A 758 28.28 -43.37 32.75
N PRO A 759 28.03 -42.29 33.51
CA PRO A 759 29.08 -41.53 34.18
C PRO A 759 29.53 -42.17 35.50
N THR A 760 30.82 -41.99 35.83
CA THR A 760 31.40 -42.21 37.16
C THR A 760 31.77 -40.87 37.79
N ASN A 761 31.36 -40.65 39.05
CA ASN A 761 31.82 -39.51 39.85
C ASN A 761 33.30 -39.68 40.23
N ASP A 762 34.03 -38.57 40.35
CA ASP A 762 34.80 -38.30 41.57
C ASP A 762 34.93 -36.78 41.84
N HIS A 763 35.30 -36.40 43.06
CA HIS A 763 35.24 -35.02 43.58
C HIS A 763 36.59 -34.27 43.54
N ARG A 764 36.54 -32.91 43.53
CA ARG A 764 37.05 -32.01 44.62
C ARG A 764 36.93 -30.48 44.32
N ASP A 765 36.40 -29.76 45.33
CA ASP A 765 36.80 -28.44 45.91
C ASP A 765 37.08 -27.21 44.99
N ILE A 766 36.21 -26.18 44.85
CA ILE A 766 35.84 -25.06 45.79
C ILE A 766 37.08 -24.27 46.29
N PRO A 767 37.20 -22.91 46.17
CA PRO A 767 36.18 -21.84 46.33
C PRO A 767 36.11 -20.79 45.16
N THR A 768 35.18 -19.80 45.01
CA THR A 768 34.47 -18.81 45.88
C THR A 768 35.40 -17.62 46.29
N VAL A 769 35.04 -16.31 46.32
CA VAL A 769 33.76 -15.56 46.56
C VAL A 769 33.72 -14.17 45.84
N TYR A 770 32.51 -13.57 45.75
CA TYR A 770 32.10 -12.13 45.55
C TYR A 770 31.40 -11.79 44.22
N VAL A 771 30.17 -11.21 44.11
CA VAL A 771 29.04 -10.80 45.03
C VAL A 771 28.86 -9.29 45.38
N CYS A 772 28.19 -8.54 44.49
CA CYS A 772 27.26 -7.40 44.77
C CYS A 772 26.01 -7.61 43.87
N ARG A 773 24.72 -7.58 44.27
CA ARG A 773 23.90 -6.80 45.24
C ARG A 773 23.83 -5.30 44.87
N TYR A 774 22.69 -4.62 44.70
CA TYR A 774 21.26 -4.84 45.03
C TYR A 774 20.36 -4.59 43.77
N ALA A 775 19.03 -4.81 43.71
CA ALA A 775 17.97 -5.11 44.70
C ALA A 775 16.86 -6.06 44.17
N ARG A 776 15.97 -6.49 45.10
CA ARG A 776 14.74 -7.32 44.96
C ARG A 776 13.49 -6.43 44.77
N ASN A 777 12.24 -6.84 44.49
CA ASN A 777 11.48 -8.07 44.11
C ASN A 777 10.03 -7.63 43.73
N SER A 778 9.06 -8.41 43.23
CA SER A 778 9.02 -9.61 42.36
C SER A 778 7.55 -10.08 42.16
N ASN A 779 7.15 -10.44 40.92
CA ASN A 779 5.97 -11.28 40.59
C ASN A 779 4.55 -10.70 40.87
N ALA A 780 3.46 -11.15 40.22
CA ALA A 780 3.30 -12.36 39.42
C ALA A 780 2.28 -12.25 38.24
N ARG A 781 2.39 -13.26 37.34
CA ARG A 781 1.30 -13.89 36.58
C ARG A 781 0.82 -13.23 35.28
N MET A 782 1.27 -13.80 34.16
CA MET A 782 0.58 -13.76 32.87
C MET A 782 0.65 -15.18 32.28
N GLU A 783 -0.51 -15.80 32.04
CA GLU A 783 -0.62 -17.16 31.45
C GLU A 783 -0.92 -17.05 29.94
N THR A 784 -0.73 -18.14 29.20
CA THR A 784 -0.43 -18.12 27.75
C THR A 784 -1.65 -17.98 26.84
N TRP A 785 -1.41 -17.44 25.63
CA TRP A 785 -2.39 -17.34 24.53
C TRP A 785 -2.17 -18.36 23.39
N ASP A 786 -1.38 -19.41 23.65
CA ASP A 786 -0.99 -20.48 22.73
C ASP A 786 -2.09 -21.57 22.54
N SER A 787 -3.36 -21.15 22.57
CA SER A 787 -4.53 -22.05 22.55
C SER A 787 -5.41 -21.92 21.31
N ALA A 788 -5.33 -20.80 20.57
CA ALA A 788 -6.17 -20.58 19.39
C ALA A 788 -5.70 -21.37 18.16
N GLU A 789 -4.39 -21.34 17.88
CA GLU A 789 -3.79 -21.95 16.68
C GLU A 789 -3.85 -23.49 16.71
N LYS A 790 -3.71 -24.08 17.90
CA LYS A 790 -3.91 -25.52 18.13
C LYS A 790 -5.36 -25.97 17.97
N LEU A 791 -6.33 -25.08 18.21
CA LEU A 791 -7.74 -25.39 18.03
C LEU A 791 -8.13 -25.43 16.54
N ASP A 792 -7.61 -24.50 15.73
CA ASP A 792 -7.87 -24.47 14.30
C ASP A 792 -7.20 -25.65 13.57
N LEU A 793 -5.98 -26.04 13.96
CA LEU A 793 -5.33 -27.26 13.48
C LEU A 793 -6.10 -28.55 13.83
N ALA A 794 -6.75 -28.60 15.00
CA ALA A 794 -7.62 -29.72 15.37
C ALA A 794 -8.91 -29.76 14.53
N LEU A 795 -9.55 -28.60 14.33
CA LEU A 795 -10.80 -28.47 13.56
C LEU A 795 -10.62 -28.75 12.06
N ARG A 796 -9.42 -28.54 11.50
CA ARG A 796 -9.10 -28.94 10.12
C ARG A 796 -9.00 -30.47 10.00
N ARG A 797 -8.26 -31.14 10.89
CA ARG A 797 -8.13 -32.61 10.92
C ARG A 797 -9.48 -33.33 11.09
N ASP A 798 -10.36 -32.80 11.94
CA ASP A 798 -11.68 -33.41 12.19
C ASP A 798 -12.70 -33.20 11.05
N LYS A 799 -12.35 -32.38 10.03
CA LYS A 799 -13.06 -32.33 8.74
C LYS A 799 -12.51 -33.32 7.73
N GLU A 800 -11.19 -33.49 7.65
CA GLU A 800 -10.55 -34.45 6.74
C GLU A 800 -10.99 -35.89 7.07
N ILE A 801 -10.97 -36.26 8.35
CA ILE A 801 -11.39 -37.59 8.86
C ILE A 801 -12.90 -37.89 8.65
N LYS A 802 -13.70 -36.88 8.25
CA LYS A 802 -15.13 -37.03 7.91
C LYS A 802 -15.43 -37.04 6.40
N ASN A 803 -14.41 -36.90 5.55
CA ASN A 803 -14.53 -37.07 4.10
C ASN A 803 -13.93 -38.41 3.60
N GLU A 804 -13.19 -39.14 4.46
CA GLU A 804 -12.63 -40.47 4.18
C GLU A 804 -13.41 -41.61 4.88
N LYS A 805 -14.68 -41.38 5.21
CA LYS A 805 -15.61 -42.34 5.85
C LYS A 805 -17.04 -42.17 5.34
#